data_AF-C5C3H6-F1
#
_entry.id   AF-C5C3H6-F1
#
_cell.length_a   1.000
_cell.length_b   1.000
_cell.length_c   1.000
_cell.angle_alpha   90.00
_cell.angle_beta   90.00
_cell.angle_gamma   90.00
#
_symmetry.space_group_name_H-M   'P 1'
#
loop_
_entity.id
_entity.type
_entity.pdbx_description
1 polymer ?
#
loop_
_entity_poly.entity_id
_entity_poly.type
_entity_poly.pdbx_seq_one_letter_code
_entity_poly.pdbx_strand_id
1 'polypeptide(L)'
;MSRHDAGPDLVVRTGAQRPDRIPALPPGTAGARLLALSDDPVAEAGSQVERAQVAVADALGLGVDADLTEALEYAAGQLDAARRMIAEVRIQDLDLPAVRAKTLEIPGDPPVVLGAATLEVPALGDGIYGLTLSLRGILTYLTQAVSRLGGTPRRGAAARNCLGPLGSVAMGATYVERACGVIASQAWGFDRPGMPRLPGLGGEIELRASPRATPARRWARRSRLRFLPGRVDAVTASGRTSIGHDVAIAAMLHVPPPGVTALELRYDDAERYAEIGEFDELGTVHLLDAEGRSLGTFAIADWLAQPEVLVDQPQVDPTIPDAPLGVRRGVWALDAAGLAHAAATVGVPLRQGVAHPPAAASTVGLIRPGPQRQPYRGLGARADSALRRRRGRLRFWDTDLGPGTPAGTVLRGLGPYVVAATPFVLWPGGGRSWFAWVMVALTAAAVLDPWVAWIADAVADRVPRPRATATYRPRSAAPWGFRWRARLALVGGEVLVRGGGGHEAWIPGPGDPDLGVTRIVRLLDGGTAWGVALADRSGHWRLVLDAATWAPRGFAGLESFARDAGLELADQEAPPLPRLGQDVFTAGSRRSADRTTGPRLRGSMLLGSWALVPCLVTIWGPDRSFLLCVLVLGVTWGAALILMLVNRALDGRAPAR
;
A
#
# COMPACT_ATOMS: atom_id res chain seq x y z
N MET A 1 -42.65 27.54 -27.09
CA MET A 1 -41.51 28.30 -27.66
C MET A 1 -40.90 29.10 -26.52
N SER A 2 -39.85 28.58 -25.86
CA SER A 2 -38.43 28.68 -26.23
C SER A 2 -37.70 29.86 -25.56
N ARG A 3 -36.79 29.48 -24.64
CA ARG A 3 -35.41 30.00 -24.41
C ARG A 3 -35.23 31.40 -23.81
N HIS A 4 -34.19 31.73 -23.04
CA HIS A 4 -32.98 31.02 -22.54
C HIS A 4 -32.47 31.83 -21.32
N ASP A 5 -32.14 31.18 -20.20
CA ASP A 5 -30.77 30.93 -19.69
C ASP A 5 -29.81 32.13 -19.61
N ALA A 6 -29.57 32.58 -18.38
CA ALA A 6 -28.33 33.21 -17.94
C ALA A 6 -28.06 32.79 -16.50
N GLY A 7 -27.39 31.65 -16.34
CA GLY A 7 -26.78 31.24 -15.07
C GLY A 7 -25.50 32.06 -14.82
N PRO A 8 -25.12 32.30 -13.56
CA PRO A 8 -23.84 32.92 -13.25
C PRO A 8 -22.69 31.93 -13.51
N ASP A 9 -21.76 32.34 -14.36
CA ASP A 9 -20.50 31.66 -14.66
C ASP A 9 -19.75 31.30 -13.37
N LEU A 10 -19.81 30.01 -13.02
CA LEU A 10 -18.90 29.39 -12.07
C LEU A 10 -17.55 29.24 -12.77
N VAL A 11 -16.72 30.28 -12.71
CA VAL A 11 -15.31 30.23 -13.14
C VAL A 11 -14.60 29.22 -12.23
N VAL A 12 -14.52 27.98 -12.67
CA VAL A 12 -13.63 26.95 -12.12
C VAL A 12 -12.20 27.41 -12.40
N ARG A 13 -11.66 28.22 -11.48
CA ARG A 13 -10.21 28.47 -11.41
C ARG A 13 -9.55 27.12 -11.10
N THR A 14 -8.95 26.53 -12.12
CA THR A 14 -7.95 25.47 -11.99
C THR A 14 -6.79 26.01 -11.16
N GLY A 15 -6.91 25.88 -9.84
CA GLY A 15 -5.84 26.19 -8.90
C GLY A 15 -4.67 25.26 -9.18
N ALA A 16 -3.53 25.85 -9.53
CA ALA A 16 -2.27 25.14 -9.61
C ALA A 16 -2.08 24.30 -8.34
N GLN A 17 -2.00 22.97 -8.51
CA GLN A 17 -1.65 22.02 -7.46
C GLN A 17 -0.37 22.49 -6.79
N ARG A 18 -0.49 23.02 -5.56
CA ARG A 18 0.64 23.13 -4.66
C ARG A 18 1.25 21.73 -4.50
N PRO A 19 2.57 21.59 -4.36
CA PRO A 19 3.16 20.30 -4.07
C PRO A 19 2.62 19.83 -2.71
N ASP A 20 1.78 18.79 -2.76
CA ASP A 20 1.14 18.23 -1.58
C ASP A 20 2.17 17.79 -0.55
N ARG A 21 1.79 18.07 0.70
CA ARG A 21 2.56 17.89 1.92
C ARG A 21 3.03 16.45 2.08
N ILE A 22 4.22 16.31 2.67
CA ILE A 22 4.80 15.06 3.18
C ILE A 22 3.71 14.25 3.92
N PRO A 23 3.60 12.93 3.72
CA PRO A 23 2.60 12.13 4.41
C PRO A 23 2.80 12.28 5.92
N ALA A 24 1.71 12.64 6.61
CA ALA A 24 1.63 12.72 8.05
C ALA A 24 2.08 11.39 8.67
N LEU A 25 2.55 11.41 9.92
CA LEU A 25 2.48 10.20 10.72
C LEU A 25 1.05 9.69 10.62
N PRO A 26 0.87 8.40 10.36
CA PRO A 26 -0.48 7.89 10.23
C PRO A 26 -1.22 8.06 11.55
N PRO A 27 -2.53 8.23 11.46
CA PRO A 27 -3.31 8.76 12.54
C PRO A 27 -3.36 7.76 13.70
N GLY A 28 -2.70 8.10 14.81
CA GLY A 28 -2.73 7.32 16.05
C GLY A 28 -4.05 7.44 16.82
N THR A 29 -5.01 8.20 16.31
CA THR A 29 -6.30 8.47 16.94
C THR A 29 -7.45 8.35 15.92
N ALA A 30 -8.66 8.05 16.39
CA ALA A 30 -9.78 7.70 15.52
C ALA A 30 -10.21 8.89 14.64
N GLY A 31 -10.18 10.10 15.19
CA GLY A 31 -10.52 11.32 14.44
C GLY A 31 -9.49 11.68 13.39
N ALA A 32 -8.20 11.44 13.66
CA ALA A 32 -7.15 11.68 12.67
C ALA A 32 -7.26 10.69 11.49
N ARG A 33 -7.75 9.45 11.73
CA ARG A 33 -8.00 8.45 10.68
C ARG A 33 -9.14 8.88 9.77
N LEU A 34 -10.23 9.34 10.38
CA LEU A 34 -11.37 9.84 9.63
C LEU A 34 -10.99 11.02 8.72
N LEU A 35 -10.10 11.91 9.17
CA LEU A 35 -9.57 13.03 8.37
C LEU A 35 -8.61 12.61 7.26
N ALA A 36 -7.97 11.45 7.38
CA ALA A 36 -7.09 10.92 6.34
C ALA A 36 -7.89 10.28 5.19
N LEU A 37 -9.07 9.75 5.51
CA LEU A 37 -9.96 9.06 4.57
C LEU A 37 -10.72 9.99 3.63
N SER A 38 -11.17 11.14 4.12
CA SER A 38 -12.03 12.04 3.36
C SER A 38 -11.78 13.50 3.74
N ASP A 39 -12.09 14.39 2.80
CA ASP A 39 -12.19 15.83 3.06
C ASP A 39 -13.52 16.18 3.78
N ASP A 40 -14.51 15.28 3.76
CA ASP A 40 -15.72 15.38 4.58
C ASP A 40 -15.77 14.24 5.62
N PRO A 41 -15.30 14.47 6.86
CA PRO A 41 -15.28 13.45 7.89
C PRO A 41 -16.69 13.05 8.37
N VAL A 42 -17.69 13.93 8.26
CA VAL A 42 -19.07 13.61 8.70
C VAL A 42 -19.72 12.67 7.69
N ALA A 43 -19.59 12.98 6.40
CA ALA A 43 -20.08 12.10 5.33
C ALA A 43 -19.38 10.73 5.34
N GLU A 44 -18.06 10.69 5.55
CA GLU A 44 -17.32 9.43 5.63
C GLU A 44 -17.75 8.57 6.83
N ALA A 45 -17.96 9.18 8.01
CA ALA A 45 -18.48 8.46 9.17
C ALA A 45 -19.89 7.92 8.90
N GLY A 46 -20.75 8.69 8.24
CA GLY A 46 -22.07 8.26 7.81
C GLY A 46 -22.00 7.07 6.85
N SER A 47 -21.15 7.14 5.82
CA SER A 47 -20.97 6.05 4.85
C SER A 47 -20.47 4.76 5.51
N GLN A 48 -19.56 4.83 6.49
CA GLN A 48 -19.12 3.65 7.24
C GLN A 48 -20.25 3.01 8.05
N VAL A 49 -21.10 3.82 8.69
CA VAL A 49 -22.27 3.32 9.42
C VAL A 49 -23.27 2.66 8.47
N GLU A 50 -23.55 3.27 7.32
CA GLU A 50 -24.47 2.71 6.32
C GLU A 50 -23.97 1.37 5.75
N ARG A 51 -22.67 1.26 5.41
CA ARG A 51 -22.07 -0.01 4.98
C ARG A 51 -22.20 -1.10 6.04
N ALA A 52 -21.98 -0.74 7.31
CA ALA A 52 -22.14 -1.68 8.41
C ALA A 52 -23.59 -2.14 8.59
N GLN A 53 -24.57 -1.24 8.43
CA GLN A 53 -25.99 -1.62 8.49
C GLN A 53 -26.38 -2.59 7.39
N VAL A 54 -25.92 -2.37 6.15
CA VAL A 54 -26.14 -3.30 5.04
C VAL A 54 -25.51 -4.66 5.36
N ALA A 55 -24.26 -4.68 5.85
CA ALA A 55 -23.59 -5.94 6.19
C ALA A 55 -24.29 -6.71 7.33
N VAL A 56 -24.85 -6.01 8.32
CA VAL A 56 -25.65 -6.63 9.40
C VAL A 56 -26.94 -7.22 8.84
N ALA A 57 -27.63 -6.50 7.96
CA ALA A 57 -28.84 -7.00 7.31
C ALA A 57 -28.56 -8.25 6.45
N ASP A 58 -27.46 -8.23 5.69
CA ASP A 58 -27.00 -9.38 4.91
C ASP A 58 -26.73 -10.59 5.81
N ALA A 59 -26.04 -10.40 6.94
CA ALA A 59 -25.71 -11.48 7.87
C ALA A 59 -26.95 -12.07 8.56
N LEU A 60 -27.91 -11.22 8.98
CA LEU A 60 -29.20 -11.67 9.54
C LEU A 60 -30.02 -12.45 8.51
N GLY A 61 -29.98 -12.06 7.24
CA GLY A 61 -30.67 -12.73 6.15
C GLY A 61 -30.19 -14.16 5.86
N LEU A 62 -29.04 -14.58 6.41
CA LEU A 62 -28.45 -15.91 6.19
C LEU A 62 -28.88 -16.96 7.22
N GLY A 63 -29.70 -16.60 8.21
CA GLY A 63 -30.23 -17.56 9.18
C GLY A 63 -29.18 -18.10 10.16
N VAL A 64 -28.50 -17.19 10.87
CA VAL A 64 -27.52 -17.53 11.91
C VAL A 64 -28.17 -18.05 13.19
N ASP A 65 -27.36 -18.56 14.14
CA ASP A 65 -27.87 -19.02 15.43
C ASP A 65 -28.51 -17.88 16.26
N ALA A 66 -29.26 -18.26 17.31
CA ALA A 66 -30.03 -17.32 18.11
C ALA A 66 -29.15 -16.29 18.85
N ASP A 67 -28.00 -16.71 19.37
CA ASP A 67 -27.07 -15.83 20.10
C ASP A 67 -26.45 -14.79 19.16
N LEU A 68 -26.08 -15.21 17.94
CA LEU A 68 -25.55 -14.31 16.92
C LEU A 68 -26.64 -13.38 16.38
N THR A 69 -27.87 -13.88 16.25
CA THR A 69 -29.02 -13.05 15.87
C THR A 69 -29.23 -11.91 16.86
N GLU A 70 -29.29 -12.20 18.17
CA GLU A 70 -29.43 -11.19 19.22
C GLU A 70 -28.28 -10.16 19.17
N ALA A 71 -27.05 -10.63 19.02
CA ALA A 71 -25.87 -9.78 18.94
C ALA A 71 -25.89 -8.84 17.72
N LEU A 72 -26.33 -9.34 16.55
CA LEU A 72 -26.45 -8.56 15.31
C LEU A 72 -27.62 -7.57 15.36
N GLU A 73 -28.76 -7.94 15.94
CA GLU A 73 -29.87 -7.02 16.19
C GLU A 73 -29.48 -5.88 17.13
N TYR A 74 -28.72 -6.20 18.19
CA TYR A 74 -28.15 -5.20 19.08
C TYR A 74 -27.20 -4.25 18.33
N ALA A 75 -26.33 -4.78 17.47
CA ALA A 75 -25.45 -3.97 16.62
C ALA A 75 -26.26 -3.04 15.69
N ALA A 76 -27.31 -3.55 15.04
CA ALA A 76 -28.19 -2.78 14.18
C ALA A 76 -28.83 -1.60 14.94
N GLY A 77 -29.31 -1.83 16.16
CA GLY A 77 -29.85 -0.78 17.03
C GLY A 77 -28.84 0.32 17.35
N GLN A 78 -27.59 -0.05 17.68
CA GLN A 78 -26.52 0.92 17.94
C GLN A 78 -26.14 1.71 16.67
N LEU A 79 -26.05 1.05 15.52
CA LEU A 79 -25.74 1.71 14.24
C LEU A 79 -26.84 2.68 13.81
N ASP A 80 -28.12 2.34 13.99
CA ASP A 80 -29.22 3.25 13.68
C ASP A 80 -29.26 4.46 14.63
N ALA A 81 -28.97 4.27 15.92
CA ALA A 81 -28.77 5.38 16.85
C ALA A 81 -27.61 6.29 16.40
N ALA A 82 -26.48 5.69 16.01
CA ALA A 82 -25.31 6.42 15.51
C ALA A 82 -25.64 7.23 14.24
N ARG A 83 -26.33 6.63 13.26
CA ARG A 83 -26.76 7.27 12.02
C ARG A 83 -27.59 8.53 12.28
N ARG A 84 -28.58 8.43 13.18
CA ARG A 84 -29.40 9.59 13.61
C ARG A 84 -28.53 10.69 14.24
N MET A 85 -27.60 10.32 15.12
CA MET A 85 -26.71 11.29 15.76
C MET A 85 -25.77 11.98 14.76
N ILE A 86 -25.17 11.24 13.82
CA ILE A 86 -24.27 11.79 12.79
C ILE A 86 -25.01 12.80 11.91
N ALA A 87 -26.25 12.51 11.52
CA ALA A 87 -27.06 13.42 10.69
C ALA A 87 -27.27 14.80 11.33
N GLU A 88 -27.26 14.89 12.66
CA GLU A 88 -27.39 16.13 13.43
C GLU A 88 -26.07 16.92 13.58
N VAL A 89 -24.92 16.31 13.27
CA VAL A 89 -23.61 16.94 13.49
C VAL A 89 -23.36 18.07 12.49
N ARG A 90 -22.95 19.24 13.00
CA ARG A 90 -22.52 20.41 12.22
C ARG A 90 -21.26 21.01 12.85
N ILE A 91 -20.14 20.93 12.13
CA ILE A 91 -18.83 21.40 12.58
C ILE A 91 -18.63 22.85 12.12
N GLN A 92 -18.42 23.79 13.06
CA GLN A 92 -18.29 25.23 12.76
C GLN A 92 -16.89 25.63 12.23
N ASP A 93 -15.82 25.02 12.76
CA ASP A 93 -14.42 25.46 12.53
C ASP A 93 -13.58 24.45 11.72
N LEU A 94 -14.15 23.83 10.67
CA LEU A 94 -13.43 22.81 9.90
C LEU A 94 -12.48 23.43 8.85
N ASP A 95 -11.37 24.01 9.29
CA ASP A 95 -10.23 24.34 8.40
C ASP A 95 -9.34 23.10 8.21
N LEU A 96 -9.68 22.26 7.23
CA LEU A 96 -8.98 21.01 6.94
C LEU A 96 -7.46 21.19 6.76
N PRO A 97 -6.95 22.17 5.99
CA PRO A 97 -5.52 22.45 5.92
C PRO A 97 -4.84 22.77 7.26
N ALA A 98 -5.49 23.54 8.15
CA ALA A 98 -4.91 23.89 9.45
C ALA A 98 -5.01 22.73 10.44
N VAL A 99 -6.13 22.00 10.44
CA VAL A 99 -6.35 20.81 11.28
C VAL A 99 -5.36 19.71 10.88
N ARG A 100 -5.23 19.35 9.61
CA ARG A 100 -4.26 18.34 9.14
C ARG A 100 -2.79 18.71 9.42
N ALA A 101 -2.47 20.01 9.52
CA ALA A 101 -1.11 20.46 9.83
C ALA A 101 -0.76 20.42 11.32
N LYS A 102 -1.76 20.53 12.21
CA LYS A 102 -1.58 20.63 13.67
C LYS A 102 -1.84 19.31 14.41
N THR A 103 -2.58 18.39 13.80
CA THR A 103 -3.20 17.28 14.53
C THR A 103 -2.39 16.00 14.39
N LEU A 104 -1.48 15.78 15.33
CA LEU A 104 -0.88 14.46 15.60
C LEU A 104 -1.52 13.79 16.81
N GLU A 105 -2.16 14.56 17.67
CA GLU A 105 -2.84 14.11 18.88
C GLU A 105 -4.06 15.02 19.05
N ILE A 106 -5.28 14.51 18.84
CA ILE A 106 -6.49 15.20 19.27
C ILE A 106 -6.58 14.94 20.79
N PRO A 107 -6.47 15.95 21.67
CA PRO A 107 -6.49 15.72 23.11
C PRO A 107 -7.80 15.04 23.54
N GLY A 108 -7.69 13.88 24.20
CA GLY A 108 -8.84 13.08 24.63
C GLY A 108 -9.40 12.11 23.58
N ASP A 109 -8.85 12.07 22.37
CA ASP A 109 -9.18 11.06 21.36
C ASP A 109 -8.51 9.72 21.72
N PRO A 110 -9.26 8.61 21.83
CA PRO A 110 -8.69 7.34 22.20
C PRO A 110 -7.61 6.88 21.20
N PRO A 111 -6.52 6.25 21.68
CA PRO A 111 -5.62 5.52 20.79
C PRO A 111 -6.43 4.44 20.08
N VAL A 112 -6.21 4.30 18.78
CA VAL A 112 -6.90 3.25 18.02
C VAL A 112 -6.04 2.00 18.09
N VAL A 113 -6.55 0.96 18.76
CA VAL A 113 -6.10 -0.41 18.49
C VAL A 113 -6.70 -0.78 17.15
N LEU A 114 -5.99 -0.32 16.15
CA LEU A 114 -6.04 -0.77 14.79
C LEU A 114 -5.71 -2.27 14.88
N GLY A 115 -6.52 -3.16 14.31
CA GLY A 115 -6.15 -4.58 14.29
C GLY A 115 -7.26 -5.56 14.59
N ALA A 116 -7.13 -6.80 14.10
CA ALA A 116 -7.92 -7.91 14.57
C ALA A 116 -7.23 -8.30 15.86
N ALA A 117 -7.99 -8.60 16.91
CA ALA A 117 -7.37 -8.94 18.18
C ALA A 117 -6.42 -10.14 17.98
N THR A 118 -5.21 -10.07 18.54
CA THR A 118 -4.37 -11.27 18.63
C THR A 118 -4.81 -12.04 19.86
N LEU A 119 -5.22 -13.29 19.68
CA LEU A 119 -5.63 -14.14 20.80
C LEU A 119 -4.40 -14.64 21.56
N GLU A 120 -4.53 -14.73 22.88
CA GLU A 120 -3.51 -15.36 23.73
C GLU A 120 -3.58 -16.90 23.67
N VAL A 121 -4.77 -17.44 23.39
CA VAL A 121 -5.07 -18.87 23.34
C VAL A 121 -5.73 -19.22 22.00
N PRO A 122 -5.41 -20.37 21.39
CA PRO A 122 -6.05 -20.80 20.16
C PRO A 122 -7.56 -21.04 20.29
N ALA A 123 -8.31 -20.73 19.23
CA ALA A 123 -9.78 -20.85 19.19
C ALA A 123 -10.26 -21.75 18.03
N LEU A 124 -9.74 -22.98 17.93
CA LEU A 124 -10.04 -23.90 16.83
C LEU A 124 -11.48 -24.43 16.77
N GLY A 125 -12.22 -24.34 17.89
CA GLY A 125 -13.59 -24.84 18.03
C GLY A 125 -14.69 -23.84 17.65
N ASP A 126 -14.35 -22.56 17.54
CA ASP A 126 -15.27 -21.55 17.06
C ASP A 126 -15.37 -21.72 15.54
N GLY A 127 -16.55 -22.07 14.99
CA GLY A 127 -16.73 -22.27 13.54
C GLY A 127 -16.14 -21.13 12.69
N ILE A 128 -16.10 -19.92 13.25
CA ILE A 128 -15.29 -18.78 12.80
C ILE A 128 -14.27 -18.45 13.89
N TYR A 129 -12.98 -18.46 13.54
CA TYR A 129 -11.90 -18.33 14.51
C TYR A 129 -11.96 -17.00 15.29
N GLY A 130 -12.15 -17.09 16.60
CA GLY A 130 -12.15 -15.95 17.54
C GLY A 130 -13.41 -15.08 17.50
N LEU A 131 -14.50 -15.53 16.87
CA LEU A 131 -15.72 -14.73 16.71
C LEU A 131 -16.33 -14.32 18.04
N THR A 132 -16.55 -15.26 18.95
CA THR A 132 -17.26 -15.02 20.21
C THR A 132 -16.56 -13.94 21.06
N LEU A 133 -15.23 -14.04 21.18
CA LEU A 133 -14.43 -13.08 21.94
C LEU A 133 -14.41 -11.70 21.25
N SER A 134 -14.16 -11.67 19.94
CA SER A 134 -14.05 -10.43 19.18
C SER A 134 -15.39 -9.70 19.09
N LEU A 135 -16.50 -10.40 18.86
CA LEU A 135 -17.82 -9.78 18.72
C LEU A 135 -18.22 -9.03 20.00
N ARG A 136 -17.99 -9.62 21.17
CA ARG A 136 -18.22 -8.94 22.46
C ARG A 136 -17.40 -7.66 22.59
N GLY A 137 -16.13 -7.69 22.19
CA GLY A 137 -15.26 -6.52 22.18
C GLY A 137 -15.73 -5.44 21.19
N ILE A 138 -16.13 -5.84 19.99
CA ILE A 138 -16.65 -4.97 18.94
C ILE A 138 -17.94 -4.27 19.39
N LEU A 139 -18.91 -5.01 19.93
CA LEU A 139 -20.16 -4.45 20.41
C LEU A 139 -19.93 -3.50 21.60
N THR A 140 -19.06 -3.88 22.54
CA THR A 140 -18.69 -3.00 23.66
C THR A 140 -18.06 -1.70 23.17
N TYR A 141 -17.15 -1.78 22.20
CA TYR A 141 -16.52 -0.60 21.60
C TYR A 141 -17.54 0.28 20.87
N LEU A 142 -18.42 -0.32 20.04
CA LEU A 142 -19.46 0.40 19.32
C LEU A 142 -20.39 1.13 20.30
N THR A 143 -20.91 0.45 21.32
CA THR A 143 -21.79 1.06 22.32
C THR A 143 -21.11 2.20 23.06
N GLN A 144 -19.83 2.05 23.43
CA GLN A 144 -19.06 3.14 24.03
C GLN A 144 -18.85 4.31 23.06
N ALA A 145 -18.57 4.05 21.79
CA ALA A 145 -18.39 5.06 20.77
C ALA A 145 -19.69 5.85 20.52
N VAL A 146 -20.82 5.16 20.41
CA VAL A 146 -22.15 5.77 20.26
C VAL A 146 -22.51 6.59 21.51
N SER A 147 -22.23 6.08 22.70
CA SER A 147 -22.47 6.81 23.95
C SER A 147 -21.63 8.10 24.04
N ARG A 148 -20.35 8.04 23.64
CA ARG A 148 -19.47 9.21 23.57
C ARG A 148 -19.97 10.25 22.56
N LEU A 149 -20.41 9.80 21.38
CA LEU A 149 -21.02 10.70 20.39
C LEU A 149 -22.32 11.32 20.95
N GLY A 150 -23.12 10.55 21.68
CA GLY A 150 -24.33 11.01 22.35
C GLY A 150 -24.09 12.12 23.39
N GLY A 151 -22.97 12.07 24.11
CA GLY A 151 -22.55 13.10 25.07
C GLY A 151 -21.86 14.32 24.48
N THR A 152 -21.62 14.35 23.16
CA THR A 152 -20.88 15.44 22.49
C THR A 152 -21.85 16.50 21.95
N PRO A 153 -21.55 17.81 22.05
CA PRO A 153 -22.35 18.85 21.39
C PRO A 153 -22.38 18.62 19.87
N ARG A 154 -23.58 18.49 19.28
CA ARG A 154 -23.73 18.15 17.85
C ARG A 154 -23.91 19.37 16.94
N ARG A 155 -24.44 20.47 17.44
CA ARG A 155 -24.66 21.70 16.68
C ARG A 155 -23.66 22.77 17.07
N GLY A 156 -22.93 23.31 16.09
CA GLY A 156 -22.00 24.42 16.32
C GLY A 156 -20.77 24.04 17.12
N ALA A 157 -20.33 22.79 17.02
CA ALA A 157 -19.23 22.28 17.82
C ALA A 157 -17.88 22.48 17.11
N ALA A 158 -16.85 22.75 17.90
CA ALA A 158 -15.47 22.82 17.43
C ALA A 158 -15.01 21.43 16.93
N ALA A 159 -14.28 21.40 15.81
CA ALA A 159 -13.83 20.15 15.17
C ALA A 159 -13.12 19.19 16.15
N ARG A 160 -12.30 19.72 17.06
CA ARG A 160 -11.57 18.95 18.08
C ARG A 160 -12.48 18.12 19.01
N ASN A 161 -13.73 18.55 19.23
CA ASN A 161 -14.67 17.88 20.14
C ASN A 161 -15.44 16.77 19.43
N CYS A 162 -15.66 16.86 18.12
CA CYS A 162 -16.49 15.92 17.36
C CYS A 162 -15.70 14.88 16.59
N LEU A 163 -14.48 15.19 16.14
CA LEU A 163 -13.71 14.31 15.26
C LEU A 163 -13.34 12.97 15.93
N GLY A 164 -12.93 12.97 17.19
CA GLY A 164 -12.61 11.74 17.92
C GLY A 164 -13.82 10.81 18.10
N PRO A 165 -14.96 11.31 18.63
CA PRO A 165 -16.20 10.54 18.72
C PRO A 165 -16.73 10.04 17.37
N LEU A 166 -16.74 10.88 16.32
CA LEU A 166 -17.12 10.47 14.97
C LEU A 166 -16.20 9.38 14.43
N GLY A 167 -14.89 9.56 14.59
CA GLY A 167 -13.89 8.57 14.22
C GLY A 167 -14.11 7.25 14.94
N SER A 168 -14.39 7.28 16.25
CA SER A 168 -14.66 6.07 17.04
C SER A 168 -15.92 5.32 16.57
N VAL A 169 -16.98 6.04 16.18
CA VAL A 169 -18.19 5.42 15.61
C VAL A 169 -17.90 4.80 14.25
N ALA A 170 -17.19 5.51 13.37
CA ALA A 170 -16.79 5.02 12.06
C ALA A 170 -15.93 3.75 12.16
N MET A 171 -14.98 3.75 13.10
CA MET A 171 -14.18 2.59 13.50
C MET A 171 -15.04 1.40 13.93
N GLY A 172 -15.97 1.63 14.87
CA GLY A 172 -16.85 0.59 15.39
C GLY A 172 -17.74 -0.01 14.29
N ALA A 173 -18.27 0.85 13.41
CA ALA A 173 -19.03 0.43 12.24
C ALA A 173 -18.18 -0.44 11.29
N THR A 174 -16.94 -0.04 11.02
CA THR A 174 -16.02 -0.85 10.21
C THR A 174 -15.77 -2.22 10.83
N TYR A 175 -15.61 -2.32 12.16
CA TYR A 175 -15.44 -3.61 12.82
C TYR A 175 -16.68 -4.50 12.71
N VAL A 176 -17.87 -3.92 12.84
CA VAL A 176 -19.13 -4.65 12.62
C VAL A 176 -19.28 -5.12 11.17
N GLU A 177 -19.04 -4.25 10.19
CA GLU A 177 -19.08 -4.60 8.75
C GLU A 177 -18.20 -5.82 8.46
N ARG A 178 -16.99 -5.85 9.02
CA ARG A 178 -16.03 -6.95 8.80
C ARG A 178 -16.44 -8.23 9.48
N ALA A 179 -16.91 -8.19 10.73
CA ALA A 179 -17.42 -9.36 11.42
C ALA A 179 -18.60 -9.98 10.66
N CYS A 180 -19.55 -9.15 10.22
CA CYS A 180 -20.67 -9.58 9.39
C CYS A 180 -20.21 -10.13 8.04
N GLY A 181 -19.19 -9.52 7.43
CA GLY A 181 -18.61 -10.02 6.19
C GLY A 181 -17.98 -11.42 6.32
N VAL A 182 -17.33 -11.71 7.45
CA VAL A 182 -16.80 -13.05 7.77
C VAL A 182 -17.93 -14.05 7.99
N ILE A 183 -18.95 -13.67 8.76
CA ILE A 183 -20.14 -14.49 8.99
C ILE A 183 -20.79 -14.85 7.65
N ALA A 184 -21.00 -13.87 6.79
CA ALA A 184 -21.59 -14.08 5.47
C ALA A 184 -20.73 -14.99 4.58
N SER A 185 -19.41 -14.80 4.60
CA SER A 185 -18.47 -15.65 3.85
C SER A 185 -18.51 -17.10 4.32
N GLN A 186 -18.54 -17.32 5.64
CA GLN A 186 -18.58 -18.65 6.24
C GLN A 186 -19.90 -19.36 5.94
N ALA A 187 -21.04 -18.69 6.15
CA ALA A 187 -22.36 -19.24 5.85
C ALA A 187 -22.47 -19.62 4.37
N TRP A 188 -21.98 -18.75 3.47
CA TRP A 188 -21.96 -19.04 2.04
C TRP A 188 -21.15 -20.29 1.68
N GLY A 189 -20.00 -20.48 2.31
CA GLY A 189 -19.16 -21.67 2.12
C GLY A 189 -19.83 -22.96 2.60
N PHE A 190 -20.63 -22.88 3.67
CA PHE A 190 -21.40 -24.02 4.17
C PHE A 190 -22.55 -24.40 3.21
N ASP A 191 -23.29 -23.42 2.70
CA ASP A 191 -24.42 -23.64 1.80
C ASP A 191 -24.00 -24.11 0.40
N ARG A 192 -22.78 -23.78 -0.02
CA ARG A 192 -22.25 -24.08 -1.35
C ARG A 192 -20.90 -24.80 -1.27
N PRO A 193 -20.88 -26.04 -0.73
CA PRO A 193 -19.65 -26.82 -0.64
C PRO A 193 -19.10 -27.07 -2.04
N GLY A 194 -17.83 -26.72 -2.28
CA GLY A 194 -17.19 -26.84 -3.58
C GLY A 194 -17.02 -25.52 -4.34
N MET A 195 -17.44 -24.39 -3.76
CA MET A 195 -16.91 -23.09 -4.12
C MET A 195 -15.84 -22.65 -3.09
N PRO A 196 -14.61 -22.34 -3.53
CA PRO A 196 -14.15 -22.37 -4.93
C PRO A 196 -13.76 -23.75 -5.47
N ARG A 197 -13.71 -23.86 -6.80
CA ARG A 197 -13.40 -25.12 -7.52
C ARG A 197 -11.97 -25.59 -7.19
N LEU A 198 -11.81 -26.89 -6.99
CA LEU A 198 -10.50 -27.51 -6.77
C LEU A 198 -9.73 -27.62 -8.11
N PRO A 199 -8.38 -27.56 -8.10
CA PRO A 199 -7.57 -27.58 -9.31
C PRO A 199 -7.69 -28.90 -10.08
N GLY A 200 -7.43 -28.82 -11.38
CA GLY A 200 -7.12 -29.98 -12.21
C GLY A 200 -5.68 -30.43 -11.95
N LEU A 201 -5.51 -31.66 -11.45
CA LEU A 201 -4.26 -32.44 -11.30
C LEU A 201 -2.94 -31.73 -11.72
N GLY A 202 -2.27 -31.05 -10.78
CA GLY A 202 -0.90 -30.52 -10.97
C GLY A 202 -0.56 -29.26 -10.17
N GLY A 203 -0.84 -29.16 -8.88
CA GLY A 203 0.09 -29.63 -7.83
C GLY A 203 0.94 -28.52 -7.18
N GLU A 204 0.92 -27.29 -7.70
CA GLU A 204 1.65 -26.16 -7.13
C GLU A 204 1.01 -24.81 -7.43
N ILE A 205 0.75 -24.00 -6.39
CA ILE A 205 0.29 -22.61 -6.54
C ILE A 205 1.43 -21.66 -6.18
N GLU A 206 1.70 -20.66 -7.03
CA GLU A 206 2.79 -19.71 -6.80
C GLU A 206 2.31 -18.25 -6.83
N LEU A 207 2.37 -17.58 -5.68
CA LEU A 207 2.12 -16.14 -5.57
C LEU A 207 3.39 -15.32 -5.80
N ARG A 208 3.23 -14.13 -6.40
CA ARG A 208 4.33 -13.26 -6.82
C ARG A 208 4.29 -11.92 -6.12
N ALA A 209 5.45 -11.42 -5.75
CA ALA A 209 5.55 -10.13 -5.09
C ALA A 209 4.86 -9.01 -5.89
N SER A 210 4.27 -8.09 -5.16
CA SER A 210 3.66 -6.88 -5.72
C SER A 210 4.68 -6.03 -6.50
N PRO A 211 4.25 -5.05 -7.32
CA PRO A 211 5.14 -4.36 -8.25
C PRO A 211 6.30 -3.64 -7.54
N ARG A 212 7.50 -3.70 -8.12
CA ARG A 212 8.71 -3.05 -7.55
C ARG A 212 9.42 -2.17 -8.57
N ALA A 213 9.90 -1.00 -8.15
CA ALA A 213 10.76 -0.13 -8.95
C ALA A 213 12.24 -0.28 -8.55
N THR A 214 13.16 0.25 -9.37
CA THR A 214 14.59 0.26 -9.03
C THR A 214 14.80 1.10 -7.76
N PRO A 215 15.66 0.66 -6.83
CA PRO A 215 16.63 -0.43 -6.96
C PRO A 215 16.19 -1.80 -6.40
N ALA A 216 14.89 -2.09 -6.41
CA ALA A 216 14.32 -3.32 -5.86
C ALA A 216 13.55 -4.19 -6.89
N ARG A 217 13.66 -3.93 -8.20
CA ARG A 217 12.93 -4.68 -9.25
C ARG A 217 13.25 -6.17 -9.25
N ARG A 218 14.48 -6.55 -8.89
CA ARG A 218 14.91 -7.95 -8.79
C ARG A 218 14.01 -8.76 -7.87
N TRP A 219 13.46 -8.14 -6.84
CA TRP A 219 12.59 -8.80 -5.87
C TRP A 219 11.19 -9.05 -6.41
N ALA A 220 10.68 -8.22 -7.33
CA ALA A 220 9.41 -8.51 -8.02
C ALA A 220 9.47 -9.85 -8.80
N ARG A 221 10.66 -10.27 -9.25
CA ARG A 221 10.86 -11.55 -9.94
C ARG A 221 11.26 -12.69 -9.01
N ARG A 222 12.17 -12.39 -8.07
CA ARG A 222 12.81 -13.40 -7.20
C ARG A 222 11.94 -13.81 -6.04
N SER A 223 11.12 -12.90 -5.52
CA SER A 223 10.28 -13.22 -4.37
C SER A 223 9.06 -14.01 -4.83
N ARG A 224 8.89 -15.18 -4.22
CA ARG A 224 7.81 -16.12 -4.54
C ARG A 224 7.32 -16.80 -3.27
N LEU A 225 6.04 -17.09 -3.21
CA LEU A 225 5.42 -17.92 -2.18
C LEU A 225 4.78 -19.12 -2.89
N ARG A 226 5.34 -20.31 -2.68
CA ARG A 226 4.96 -21.55 -3.36
C ARG A 226 4.23 -22.45 -2.38
N PHE A 227 3.01 -22.83 -2.74
CA PHE A 227 2.18 -23.78 -2.01
C PHE A 227 2.34 -25.14 -2.66
N LEU A 228 2.76 -26.11 -1.85
CA LEU A 228 3.08 -27.47 -2.25
C LEU A 228 2.33 -28.44 -1.31
N PRO A 229 2.16 -29.72 -1.68
CA PRO A 229 1.56 -30.70 -0.78
C PRO A 229 2.23 -30.72 0.60
N GLY A 230 1.44 -30.39 1.64
CA GLY A 230 1.86 -30.34 3.04
C GLY A 230 2.83 -29.20 3.43
N ARG A 231 3.26 -28.33 2.51
CA ARG A 231 4.27 -27.30 2.82
C ARG A 231 4.12 -26.00 2.04
N VAL A 232 4.68 -24.93 2.58
CA VAL A 232 4.76 -23.62 1.93
C VAL A 232 6.21 -23.15 1.92
N ASP A 233 6.74 -22.87 0.73
CA ASP A 233 8.10 -22.38 0.53
C ASP A 233 8.07 -20.91 0.12
N ALA A 234 8.78 -20.07 0.88
CA ALA A 234 8.92 -18.65 0.62
C ALA A 234 10.34 -18.31 0.21
N VAL A 235 10.49 -17.52 -0.86
CA VAL A 235 11.74 -16.86 -1.23
C VAL A 235 11.57 -15.36 -0.99
N THR A 236 12.34 -14.82 -0.06
CA THR A 236 12.25 -13.41 0.36
C THR A 236 13.62 -12.73 0.24
N ALA A 237 13.71 -11.47 0.67
CA ALA A 237 15.00 -10.80 0.80
C ALA A 237 15.87 -11.32 1.96
N SER A 238 15.27 -11.98 2.96
CA SER A 238 15.98 -12.56 4.10
C SER A 238 16.50 -13.97 3.83
N GLY A 239 15.94 -14.68 2.85
CA GLY A 239 16.41 -16.00 2.46
C GLY A 239 15.29 -16.88 1.92
N ARG A 240 15.52 -18.19 1.99
CA ARG A 240 14.47 -19.19 1.75
C ARG A 240 13.97 -19.69 3.09
N THR A 241 12.66 -19.80 3.23
CA THR A 241 12.03 -20.41 4.40
C THR A 241 10.99 -21.41 3.95
N SER A 242 10.91 -22.55 4.63
CA SER A 242 9.92 -23.59 4.40
C SER A 242 9.10 -23.78 5.67
N ILE A 243 7.78 -23.86 5.55
CA ILE A 243 6.84 -24.11 6.64
C ILE A 243 6.07 -25.38 6.30
N GLY A 244 5.83 -26.25 7.29
CA GLY A 244 5.20 -27.56 7.07
C GLY A 244 6.18 -28.74 7.11
N HIS A 245 7.49 -28.50 7.16
CA HIS A 245 8.49 -29.58 7.23
C HIS A 245 8.64 -30.16 8.64
N ASP A 246 8.93 -29.30 9.63
CA ASP A 246 9.15 -29.73 11.02
C ASP A 246 7.85 -29.87 11.81
N VAL A 247 6.91 -28.96 11.55
CA VAL A 247 5.56 -28.95 12.13
C VAL A 247 4.58 -28.89 10.97
N ALA A 248 3.69 -29.88 10.90
CA ALA A 248 2.69 -29.98 9.84
C ALA A 248 1.73 -28.78 9.87
N ILE A 249 1.37 -28.30 8.69
CA ILE A 249 0.30 -27.30 8.56
C ILE A 249 -1.02 -28.05 8.71
N ALA A 250 -1.85 -27.67 9.69
CA ALA A 250 -3.15 -28.27 9.92
C ALA A 250 -4.30 -27.48 9.28
N ALA A 251 -4.13 -26.16 9.13
CA ALA A 251 -5.12 -25.27 8.50
C ALA A 251 -4.45 -24.00 7.96
N MET A 252 -5.09 -23.37 6.98
CA MET A 252 -4.87 -21.97 6.64
C MET A 252 -5.99 -21.14 7.25
N LEU A 253 -5.66 -20.01 7.85
CA LEU A 253 -6.65 -19.09 8.43
C LEU A 253 -6.53 -17.73 7.75
N HIS A 254 -7.56 -17.36 7.00
CA HIS A 254 -7.73 -16.01 6.52
C HIS A 254 -8.35 -15.15 7.61
N VAL A 255 -7.65 -14.08 7.96
CA VAL A 255 -8.17 -13.01 8.80
C VAL A 255 -8.30 -11.80 7.87
N PRO A 256 -9.53 -11.39 7.50
CA PRO A 256 -9.71 -10.20 6.69
C PRO A 256 -9.10 -9.03 7.45
N PRO A 257 -8.74 -7.96 6.74
CA PRO A 257 -8.14 -6.84 7.40
C PRO A 257 -9.09 -6.39 8.51
N PRO A 258 -8.61 -6.29 9.75
CA PRO A 258 -9.22 -5.30 10.61
C PRO A 258 -9.15 -3.96 9.88
N GLY A 259 -10.19 -3.14 10.01
CA GLY A 259 -10.14 -1.79 9.50
C GLY A 259 -8.84 -1.14 9.96
N VAL A 260 -7.90 -0.97 9.03
CA VAL A 260 -6.56 -0.40 9.19
C VAL A 260 -5.72 -1.03 10.28
N THR A 261 -4.66 -1.74 9.88
CA THR A 261 -3.42 -1.89 10.66
C THR A 261 -2.22 -1.91 9.77
N ALA A 262 -1.51 -0.80 9.71
CA ALA A 262 -0.10 -0.83 9.34
C ALA A 262 0.79 -0.15 10.39
N LEU A 263 0.24 0.33 11.53
CA LEU A 263 0.85 1.49 12.18
C LEU A 263 1.11 1.51 13.67
N GLU A 264 0.83 0.44 14.41
CA GLU A 264 1.17 0.40 15.84
C GLU A 264 2.23 -0.61 16.27
N LEU A 265 2.96 -1.23 15.34
CA LEU A 265 4.28 -1.71 15.72
C LEU A 265 5.18 -0.49 15.92
N ARG A 266 5.38 -0.12 17.19
CA ARG A 266 6.68 0.37 17.65
C ARG A 266 7.71 -0.62 17.06
N TYR A 267 8.59 -0.17 16.17
CA TYR A 267 9.54 -0.92 15.29
C TYR A 267 9.07 -1.04 13.82
N ASP A 268 9.98 -1.35 12.88
CA ASP A 268 9.74 -2.36 11.80
C ASP A 268 10.53 -2.11 10.49
N ASP A 269 10.96 -3.22 9.87
CA ASP A 269 11.39 -3.37 8.48
C ASP A 269 10.35 -2.82 7.47
N ALA A 270 9.13 -2.51 7.91
CA ALA A 270 8.08 -1.81 7.17
C ALA A 270 8.52 -0.52 6.46
N GLU A 271 9.55 0.22 6.92
CA GLU A 271 10.02 1.40 6.14
C GLU A 271 10.65 1.02 4.79
N ARG A 272 11.06 -0.24 4.63
CA ARG A 272 11.66 -0.82 3.42
C ARG A 272 10.58 -1.34 2.48
N TYR A 273 9.47 -1.79 3.04
CA TYR A 273 8.27 -2.15 2.31
C TYR A 273 7.49 -0.86 2.02
N ALA A 274 6.60 -0.88 1.04
CA ALA A 274 5.67 0.20 0.83
C ALA A 274 4.72 0.17 2.00
N GLU A 275 3.94 1.22 2.08
CA GLU A 275 2.74 1.21 2.89
C GLU A 275 1.98 -0.07 2.52
N ILE A 276 1.92 -1.03 3.46
CA ILE A 276 0.74 -1.87 3.54
C ILE A 276 -0.33 -0.82 3.72
N GLY A 277 -1.11 -0.58 2.67
CA GLY A 277 -2.15 0.41 2.73
C GLY A 277 -2.87 0.21 4.04
N GLU A 278 -3.30 1.31 4.66
CA GLU A 278 -4.28 1.22 5.73
C GLU A 278 -5.45 0.26 5.34
N PHE A 279 -5.65 0.01 4.05
CA PHE A 279 -6.59 -0.93 3.48
C PHE A 279 -5.86 -2.06 2.71
N ASP A 280 -5.15 -2.97 3.38
CA ASP A 280 -4.91 -4.29 2.77
C ASP A 280 -6.25 -5.02 2.71
N GLU A 281 -7.07 -4.70 1.72
CA GLU A 281 -8.46 -5.14 1.66
C GLU A 281 -8.65 -6.66 1.59
N LEU A 282 -7.59 -7.38 1.23
CA LEU A 282 -7.55 -8.83 1.20
C LEU A 282 -7.08 -9.43 2.52
N GLY A 283 -6.39 -8.68 3.38
CA GLY A 283 -6.04 -9.12 4.73
C GLY A 283 -4.86 -10.07 4.79
N THR A 284 -4.85 -10.94 5.80
CA THR A 284 -3.71 -11.80 6.12
C THR A 284 -4.10 -13.26 6.15
N VAL A 285 -3.15 -14.13 5.81
CA VAL A 285 -3.30 -15.58 5.93
C VAL A 285 -2.26 -16.12 6.89
N HIS A 286 -2.72 -16.87 7.88
CA HIS A 286 -1.89 -17.62 8.82
C HIS A 286 -1.84 -19.09 8.42
N LEU A 287 -0.66 -19.68 8.52
CA LEU A 287 -0.45 -21.13 8.46
C LEU A 287 -0.51 -21.65 9.90
N LEU A 288 -1.46 -22.52 10.22
CA LEU A 288 -1.70 -22.99 11.58
C LEU A 288 -1.12 -24.39 11.83
N ASP A 289 -0.62 -24.61 13.04
CA ASP A 289 -0.37 -25.96 13.57
C ASP A 289 -1.69 -26.64 14.02
N ALA A 290 -1.59 -27.89 14.49
CA ALA A 290 -2.74 -28.67 14.94
C ALA A 290 -3.43 -28.06 16.17
N GLU A 291 -2.70 -27.26 16.96
CA GLU A 291 -3.21 -26.54 18.12
C GLU A 291 -3.84 -25.19 17.74
N GLY A 292 -3.70 -24.73 16.49
CA GLY A 292 -4.27 -23.47 16.00
C GLY A 292 -3.38 -22.25 16.23
N ARG A 293 -2.08 -22.45 16.46
CA ARG A 293 -1.08 -21.38 16.55
C ARG A 293 -0.44 -21.11 15.20
N SER A 294 -0.01 -19.87 14.99
CA SER A 294 0.59 -19.41 13.74
C SER A 294 2.04 -19.88 13.58
N LEU A 295 2.27 -20.80 12.64
CA LEU A 295 3.60 -21.19 12.14
C LEU A 295 4.24 -20.09 11.28
N GLY A 296 3.42 -19.29 10.61
CA GLY A 296 3.84 -18.12 9.83
C GLY A 296 2.64 -17.40 9.26
N THR A 297 2.81 -16.15 8.85
CA THR A 297 1.73 -15.33 8.30
C THR A 297 2.22 -14.53 7.11
N PHE A 298 1.33 -14.18 6.18
CA PHE A 298 1.63 -13.25 5.09
C PHE A 298 0.43 -12.35 4.79
N ALA A 299 0.72 -11.10 4.46
CA ALA A 299 -0.26 -10.14 3.95
C ALA A 299 -0.52 -10.46 2.47
N ILE A 300 -1.79 -10.62 2.08
CA ILE A 300 -2.12 -11.10 0.74
C ILE A 300 -1.71 -10.07 -0.31
N ALA A 301 -1.93 -8.78 -0.06
CA ALA A 301 -1.58 -7.71 -0.99
C ALA A 301 -0.08 -7.62 -1.31
N ASP A 302 0.80 -8.05 -0.41
CA ASP A 302 2.25 -8.06 -0.63
C ASP A 302 2.64 -9.05 -1.75
N TRP A 303 1.82 -10.06 -1.99
CA TRP A 303 2.06 -11.18 -2.90
C TRP A 303 1.13 -11.17 -4.12
N LEU A 304 0.65 -9.99 -4.52
CA LEU A 304 -0.22 -9.81 -5.69
C LEU A 304 0.21 -8.63 -6.56
N ALA A 305 0.04 -8.75 -7.87
CA ALA A 305 0.42 -7.72 -8.82
C ALA A 305 -0.46 -6.45 -8.70
N GLN A 306 -1.76 -6.62 -8.48
CA GLN A 306 -2.75 -5.56 -8.26
C GLN A 306 -3.84 -6.05 -7.30
N PRO A 307 -3.63 -5.96 -5.98
CA PRO A 307 -4.59 -6.47 -5.01
C PRO A 307 -5.95 -5.78 -5.09
N GLU A 308 -6.00 -4.49 -5.42
CA GLU A 308 -7.25 -3.75 -5.55
C GLU A 308 -8.13 -4.29 -6.68
N VAL A 309 -7.52 -4.75 -7.78
CA VAL A 309 -8.27 -5.35 -8.90
C VAL A 309 -8.99 -6.62 -8.47
N LEU A 310 -8.35 -7.45 -7.64
CA LEU A 310 -8.95 -8.71 -7.17
C LEU A 310 -10.10 -8.47 -6.17
N VAL A 311 -10.07 -7.35 -5.45
CA VAL A 311 -11.16 -6.95 -4.54
C VAL A 311 -12.32 -6.30 -5.30
N ASP A 312 -12.00 -5.49 -6.31
CA ASP A 312 -12.99 -4.73 -7.06
C ASP A 312 -13.65 -5.57 -8.18
N GLN A 313 -12.95 -6.55 -8.78
CA GLN A 313 -13.51 -7.40 -9.85
C GLN A 313 -14.85 -8.06 -9.44
N PRO A 314 -14.97 -8.73 -8.27
CA PRO A 314 -16.23 -9.35 -7.86
C PRO A 314 -17.42 -8.39 -7.71
N GLN A 315 -17.18 -7.08 -7.68
CA GLN A 315 -18.21 -6.06 -7.56
C GLN A 315 -18.69 -5.55 -8.92
N VAL A 316 -17.89 -5.71 -9.97
CA VAL A 316 -18.17 -5.18 -11.32
C VAL A 316 -18.34 -6.27 -12.38
N ASP A 317 -17.87 -7.48 -12.13
CA ASP A 317 -17.95 -8.58 -13.08
C ASP A 317 -19.39 -9.13 -13.14
N PRO A 318 -20.12 -8.97 -14.26
CA PRO A 318 -21.52 -9.41 -14.36
C PRO A 318 -21.66 -10.94 -14.42
N THR A 319 -20.57 -11.68 -14.65
CA THR A 319 -20.60 -13.16 -14.65
C THR A 319 -20.66 -13.73 -13.24
N ILE A 320 -20.37 -12.89 -12.25
CA ILE A 320 -20.32 -13.19 -10.84
C ILE A 320 -21.72 -12.91 -10.26
N PRO A 321 -22.41 -13.91 -9.65
CA PRO A 321 -23.72 -13.71 -9.04
C PRO A 321 -23.80 -12.50 -8.09
N ASP A 322 -24.97 -11.90 -7.97
CA ASP A 322 -25.19 -10.90 -6.94
C ASP A 322 -25.11 -11.55 -5.56
N ALA A 323 -24.17 -11.10 -4.74
CA ALA A 323 -23.82 -11.71 -3.47
C ALA A 323 -23.46 -10.62 -2.45
N PRO A 324 -23.69 -10.86 -1.15
CA PRO A 324 -23.29 -9.95 -0.09
C PRO A 324 -21.83 -9.51 -0.23
N LEU A 325 -21.54 -8.26 0.13
CA LEU A 325 -20.19 -7.70 -0.01
C LEU A 325 -19.13 -8.53 0.74
N GLY A 326 -19.53 -9.13 1.86
CA GLY A 326 -18.71 -10.08 2.61
C GLY A 326 -18.25 -11.26 1.77
N VAL A 327 -19.18 -11.91 1.05
CA VAL A 327 -18.91 -13.06 0.18
C VAL A 327 -18.01 -12.68 -0.99
N ARG A 328 -18.30 -11.54 -1.63
CA ARG A 328 -17.48 -11.02 -2.74
C ARG A 328 -16.02 -10.83 -2.32
N ARG A 329 -15.77 -10.28 -1.13
CA ARG A 329 -14.41 -10.03 -0.59
C ARG A 329 -13.76 -11.25 0.07
N GLY A 330 -14.53 -12.07 0.77
CA GLY A 330 -14.03 -13.16 1.62
C GLY A 330 -14.02 -14.54 0.96
N VAL A 331 -14.74 -14.72 -0.15
CA VAL A 331 -14.77 -15.98 -0.92
C VAL A 331 -14.17 -15.74 -2.30
N TRP A 332 -14.76 -14.85 -3.10
CA TRP A 332 -14.34 -14.68 -4.50
C TRP A 332 -13.04 -13.93 -4.67
N ALA A 333 -12.77 -12.89 -3.88
CA ALA A 333 -11.47 -12.22 -3.98
C ALA A 333 -10.32 -13.13 -3.51
N LEU A 334 -10.54 -14.01 -2.51
CA LEU A 334 -9.54 -15.00 -2.10
C LEU A 334 -9.34 -16.10 -3.14
N ASP A 335 -10.41 -16.52 -3.81
CA ASP A 335 -10.33 -17.45 -4.93
C ASP A 335 -9.58 -16.86 -6.11
N ALA A 336 -9.95 -15.65 -6.51
CA ALA A 336 -9.29 -14.90 -7.56
C ALA A 336 -7.82 -14.63 -7.20
N ALA A 337 -7.48 -14.48 -5.92
CA ALA A 337 -6.09 -14.40 -5.45
C ALA A 337 -5.34 -15.74 -5.51
N GLY A 338 -6.04 -16.87 -5.66
CA GLY A 338 -5.49 -18.23 -5.71
C GLY A 338 -5.38 -18.93 -4.34
N LEU A 339 -5.96 -18.36 -3.28
CA LEU A 339 -5.76 -18.86 -1.90
C LEU A 339 -6.57 -20.10 -1.57
N ALA A 340 -7.77 -20.23 -2.13
CA ALA A 340 -8.54 -21.47 -2.00
C ALA A 340 -7.80 -22.64 -2.66
N HIS A 341 -7.26 -22.40 -3.86
CA HIS A 341 -6.42 -23.36 -4.60
C HIS A 341 -5.12 -23.66 -3.85
N ALA A 342 -4.50 -22.66 -3.22
CA ALA A 342 -3.31 -22.83 -2.40
C ALA A 342 -3.58 -23.75 -1.19
N ALA A 343 -4.68 -23.54 -0.47
CA ALA A 343 -5.06 -24.39 0.67
C ALA A 343 -5.34 -25.83 0.25
N ALA A 344 -6.06 -26.01 -0.86
CA ALA A 344 -6.28 -27.33 -1.46
C ALA A 344 -4.97 -28.02 -1.85
N THR A 345 -4.02 -27.28 -2.43
CA THR A 345 -2.71 -27.81 -2.83
C THR A 345 -1.89 -28.25 -1.64
N VAL A 346 -1.92 -27.50 -0.53
CA VAL A 346 -1.29 -27.92 0.74
C VAL A 346 -2.01 -29.11 1.36
N GLY A 347 -3.31 -29.29 1.08
CA GLY A 347 -4.13 -30.37 1.61
C GLY A 347 -4.79 -30.02 2.95
N VAL A 348 -5.06 -28.72 3.19
CA VAL A 348 -5.59 -28.21 4.46
C VAL A 348 -6.82 -27.33 4.24
N PRO A 349 -7.73 -27.21 5.22
CA PRO A 349 -8.87 -26.31 5.11
C PRO A 349 -8.42 -24.84 5.15
N LEU A 350 -9.07 -24.01 4.32
CA LEU A 350 -9.03 -22.54 4.45
C LEU A 350 -10.18 -22.10 5.36
N ARG A 351 -9.84 -21.68 6.58
CA ARG A 351 -10.77 -21.17 7.59
C ARG A 351 -10.84 -19.65 7.52
N GLN A 352 -11.94 -19.10 8.03
CA GLN A 352 -12.13 -17.67 8.22
C GLN A 352 -12.02 -17.32 9.70
N GLY A 353 -11.52 -16.13 10.02
CA GLY A 353 -11.40 -15.64 11.39
C GLY A 353 -11.58 -14.14 11.49
N VAL A 354 -11.84 -13.66 12.70
CA VAL A 354 -11.92 -12.21 13.02
C VAL A 354 -10.83 -11.79 14.00
N ALA A 355 -9.91 -12.70 14.32
CA ALA A 355 -8.83 -12.53 15.26
C ALA A 355 -7.57 -13.22 14.75
N HIS A 356 -6.40 -12.63 15.02
CA HIS A 356 -5.13 -13.28 14.74
C HIS A 356 -4.84 -14.38 15.79
N PRO A 357 -4.35 -15.56 15.36
CA PRO A 357 -3.94 -16.63 16.25
C PRO A 357 -2.66 -16.25 17.04
N PRO A 358 -2.44 -16.84 18.23
CA PRO A 358 -1.17 -16.72 18.92
C PRO A 358 -0.04 -17.34 18.08
N ALA A 359 1.17 -16.83 18.23
CA ALA A 359 2.33 -17.37 17.52
C ALA A 359 2.76 -18.74 18.08
N ALA A 360 3.12 -19.67 17.21
CA ALA A 360 3.78 -20.91 17.62
C ALA A 360 5.21 -20.63 18.10
N ALA A 361 5.76 -21.51 18.94
CA ALA A 361 7.15 -21.38 19.41
C ALA A 361 8.17 -21.41 18.26
N SER A 362 7.87 -22.15 17.20
CA SER A 362 8.65 -22.27 15.96
C SER A 362 8.23 -21.28 14.87
N THR A 363 7.48 -20.23 15.22
CA THR A 363 6.94 -19.30 14.21
C THR A 363 8.05 -18.65 13.38
N VAL A 364 7.82 -18.58 12.07
CA VAL A 364 8.64 -17.79 11.13
C VAL A 364 8.22 -16.32 11.14
N GLY A 365 7.08 -15.98 11.75
CA GLY A 365 6.54 -14.62 11.78
C GLY A 365 5.95 -14.20 10.43
N LEU A 366 5.99 -12.90 10.15
CA LEU A 366 5.43 -12.30 8.94
C LEU A 366 6.38 -12.45 7.74
N ILE A 367 5.94 -13.22 6.76
CA ILE A 367 6.64 -13.50 5.50
C ILE A 367 6.31 -12.40 4.51
N ARG A 368 7.29 -11.52 4.25
CA ARG A 368 7.17 -10.46 3.24
C ARG A 368 8.05 -10.74 2.02
N PRO A 369 7.63 -10.29 0.83
CA PRO A 369 8.50 -10.27 -0.34
C PRO A 369 9.69 -9.33 -0.10
N GLY A 370 10.60 -9.22 -1.05
CA GLY A 370 11.67 -8.23 -0.95
C GLY A 370 11.15 -6.77 -0.91
N PRO A 371 11.99 -5.84 -0.41
CA PRO A 371 11.60 -4.47 -0.09
C PRO A 371 11.09 -3.70 -1.32
N GLN A 372 10.16 -2.76 -1.12
CA GLN A 372 9.65 -1.85 -2.17
C GLN A 372 10.55 -0.64 -2.38
N ARG A 373 11.27 -0.23 -1.33
CA ARG A 373 12.14 0.92 -1.30
C ARG A 373 13.51 0.51 -0.81
N GLN A 374 14.50 1.36 -1.07
CA GLN A 374 15.84 1.10 -0.57
C GLN A 374 15.83 1.08 0.97
N PRO A 375 16.35 0.01 1.61
CA PRO A 375 16.28 -0.12 3.05
C PRO A 375 17.33 0.71 3.79
N TYR A 376 16.97 1.25 4.96
CA TYR A 376 17.98 1.71 5.92
C TYR A 376 18.77 0.53 6.49
N ARG A 377 20.09 0.72 6.69
CA ARG A 377 21.05 -0.32 7.13
C ARG A 377 21.75 0.04 8.44
N GLY A 378 22.36 -0.95 9.09
CA GLY A 378 23.15 -0.77 10.32
C GLY A 378 22.33 -0.17 11.47
N LEU A 379 22.91 0.79 12.18
CA LEU A 379 22.22 1.55 13.24
C LEU A 379 20.97 2.29 12.73
N GLY A 380 20.89 2.56 11.42
CA GLY A 380 19.75 3.20 10.79
C GLY A 380 18.54 2.27 10.68
N ALA A 381 18.74 0.95 10.72
CA ALA A 381 17.66 -0.04 10.72
C ALA A 381 17.01 -0.24 12.10
N ARG A 382 17.67 0.20 13.19
CA ARG A 382 17.10 0.11 14.55
C ARG A 382 15.83 0.96 14.67
N ALA A 383 14.85 0.50 15.43
CA ALA A 383 13.59 1.23 15.52
C ALA A 383 13.67 2.57 16.22
N ASP A 384 14.52 2.74 17.23
CA ASP A 384 14.71 4.06 17.84
C ASP A 384 15.18 5.08 16.80
N SER A 385 16.01 4.64 15.85
CA SER A 385 16.43 5.46 14.71
C SER A 385 15.30 5.71 13.72
N ALA A 386 14.45 4.72 13.43
CA ALA A 386 13.26 4.89 12.60
C ALA A 386 12.24 5.88 13.21
N LEU A 387 11.99 5.76 14.51
CA LEU A 387 11.12 6.63 15.28
C LEU A 387 11.62 8.08 15.27
N ARG A 388 12.93 8.29 15.48
CA ARG A 388 13.54 9.62 15.34
C ARG A 388 13.37 10.21 13.95
N ARG A 389 13.59 9.43 12.89
CA ARG A 389 13.38 9.88 11.49
C ARG A 389 11.92 10.26 11.23
N ARG A 390 10.97 9.43 11.68
CA ARG A 390 9.52 9.69 11.55
C ARG A 390 9.13 11.02 12.18
N ARG A 391 9.55 11.27 13.41
CA ARG A 391 9.35 12.55 14.10
C ARG A 391 10.06 13.72 13.38
N GLY A 392 11.22 13.45 12.78
CA GLY A 392 12.00 14.42 12.00
C GLY A 392 11.30 14.89 10.73
N ARG A 393 10.64 13.99 9.97
CA ARG A 393 9.96 14.29 8.69
C ARG A 393 8.92 15.40 8.77
N LEU A 394 8.32 15.58 9.94
CA LEU A 394 7.31 16.61 10.20
C LEU A 394 7.92 18.00 10.44
N ARG A 395 9.21 18.06 10.77
CA ARG A 395 9.90 19.31 11.05
C ARG A 395 10.20 20.03 9.74
N PHE A 396 10.11 21.35 9.76
CA PHE A 396 10.54 22.17 8.63
C PHE A 396 12.02 21.89 8.25
N TRP A 397 12.85 21.51 9.23
CA TRP A 397 14.29 21.28 9.09
C TRP A 397 14.71 19.79 8.97
N ASP A 398 13.91 18.93 8.33
CA ASP A 398 14.30 17.52 8.10
C ASP A 398 15.50 17.40 7.14
N THR A 399 16.67 17.06 7.68
CA THR A 399 17.93 16.90 6.93
C THR A 399 18.23 15.45 6.56
N ASP A 400 17.29 14.52 6.75
CA ASP A 400 17.47 13.12 6.37
C ASP A 400 17.64 12.98 4.84
N LEU A 401 18.86 12.64 4.43
CA LEU A 401 19.21 12.39 3.03
C LEU A 401 18.69 11.05 2.51
N GLY A 402 18.14 10.18 3.37
CA GLY A 402 17.61 8.87 2.97
C GLY A 402 18.53 7.69 3.33
N PRO A 403 18.22 6.49 2.83
CA PRO A 403 18.98 5.27 3.10
C PRO A 403 20.37 5.34 2.46
N GLY A 404 21.37 4.81 3.17
CA GLY A 404 22.78 4.85 2.79
C GLY A 404 23.51 3.57 3.16
N THR A 405 24.84 3.59 3.17
CA THR A 405 25.62 2.42 3.62
C THR A 405 25.50 2.23 5.14
N PRO A 406 25.88 1.06 5.69
CA PRO A 406 25.94 0.86 7.14
C PRO A 406 26.82 1.90 7.85
N ALA A 407 28.00 2.19 7.28
CA ALA A 407 28.96 3.19 7.78
C ALA A 407 28.41 4.62 7.75
N GLY A 408 27.60 4.93 6.74
CA GLY A 408 26.92 6.22 6.60
C GLY A 408 25.96 6.58 7.73
N THR A 409 25.68 5.67 8.68
CA THR A 409 24.77 6.01 9.80
C THR A 409 25.36 7.06 10.75
N VAL A 410 26.67 7.00 11.03
CA VAL A 410 27.35 8.00 11.87
C VAL A 410 27.44 9.33 11.12
N LEU A 411 27.81 9.27 9.84
CA LEU A 411 27.87 10.44 8.95
C LEU A 411 26.51 11.11 8.77
N ARG A 412 25.38 10.39 8.85
CA ARG A 412 24.04 10.98 8.77
C ARG A 412 23.61 11.72 10.04
N GLY A 413 24.03 11.25 11.22
CA GLY A 413 23.75 11.94 12.47
C GLY A 413 24.55 13.24 12.63
N LEU A 414 25.82 13.21 12.20
CA LEU A 414 26.73 14.35 12.30
C LEU A 414 26.74 15.23 11.04
N GLY A 415 26.33 14.69 9.90
CA GLY A 415 26.42 15.31 8.57
C GLY A 415 25.85 16.72 8.49
N PRO A 416 24.63 16.99 8.99
CA PRO A 416 24.09 18.35 8.98
C PRO A 416 24.96 19.35 9.74
N TYR A 417 25.55 18.93 10.86
CA TYR A 417 26.47 19.75 11.66
C TYR A 417 27.83 19.90 10.98
N VAL A 418 28.36 18.84 10.38
CA VAL A 418 29.62 18.85 9.62
C VAL A 418 29.50 19.77 8.41
N VAL A 419 28.41 19.69 7.65
CA VAL A 419 28.14 20.55 6.49
C VAL A 419 28.02 22.01 6.91
N ALA A 420 27.32 22.29 8.01
CA ALA A 420 27.18 23.66 8.54
C ALA A 420 28.50 24.22 9.09
N ALA A 421 29.30 23.39 9.76
CA ALA A 421 30.56 23.80 10.38
C ALA A 421 31.73 23.92 9.39
N THR A 422 31.74 23.14 8.30
CA THR A 422 32.86 23.06 7.34
C THR A 422 33.26 24.44 6.81
N PRO A 423 32.35 25.32 6.38
CA PRO A 423 32.71 26.66 5.90
C PRO A 423 33.30 27.57 7.00
N PHE A 424 32.87 27.42 8.26
CA PHE A 424 33.46 28.16 9.39
C PHE A 424 34.87 27.68 9.75
N VAL A 425 35.21 26.43 9.45
CA VAL A 425 36.58 25.89 9.59
C VAL A 425 37.46 26.34 8.42
N LEU A 426 36.88 26.42 7.22
CA LEU A 426 37.58 26.87 6.00
C LEU A 426 37.94 28.36 6.03
N TRP A 427 37.08 29.18 6.63
CA TRP A 427 37.20 30.64 6.63
C TRP A 427 38.46 31.20 7.33
N PRO A 428 38.76 30.88 8.61
CA PRO A 428 39.94 31.42 9.29
C PRO A 428 41.25 30.75 8.87
N GLY A 429 41.22 29.50 8.37
CA GLY A 429 42.40 28.71 8.05
C GLY A 429 42.91 28.78 6.61
N GLY A 430 42.25 29.56 5.73
CA GLY A 430 42.63 29.69 4.32
C GLY A 430 42.60 28.37 3.51
N GLY A 431 41.92 27.34 4.01
CA GLY A 431 41.94 25.99 3.43
C GLY A 431 43.30 25.28 3.45
N ARG A 432 44.25 25.74 4.28
CA ARG A 432 45.62 25.19 4.35
C ARG A 432 45.79 24.08 5.40
N SER A 433 44.87 23.97 6.35
CA SER A 433 44.94 22.93 7.39
C SER A 433 44.50 21.57 6.85
N TRP A 434 45.18 20.50 7.28
CA TRP A 434 44.76 19.13 7.00
C TRP A 434 43.34 18.86 7.54
N PHE A 435 42.98 19.51 8.66
CA PHE A 435 41.64 19.44 9.26
C PHE A 435 40.55 19.99 8.33
N ALA A 436 40.81 21.08 7.60
CA ALA A 436 39.86 21.61 6.61
C ALA A 436 39.57 20.60 5.49
N TRP A 437 40.59 19.88 5.03
CA TRP A 437 40.42 18.80 4.04
C TRP A 437 39.63 17.61 4.60
N VAL A 438 39.85 17.26 5.87
CA VAL A 438 39.04 16.23 6.54
C VAL A 438 37.58 16.65 6.60
N MET A 439 37.27 17.91 6.94
CA MET A 439 35.88 18.41 6.99
C MET A 439 35.21 18.44 5.61
N VAL A 440 35.93 18.83 4.56
CA VAL A 440 35.45 18.75 3.17
C VAL A 440 35.20 17.29 2.76
N ALA A 441 36.11 16.38 3.09
CA ALA A 441 35.97 14.96 2.80
C ALA A 441 34.78 14.33 3.55
N LEU A 442 34.58 14.66 4.82
CA LEU A 442 33.43 14.21 5.62
C LEU A 442 32.11 14.76 5.08
N THR A 443 32.10 16.02 4.63
CA THR A 443 30.94 16.64 3.96
C THR A 443 30.61 15.91 2.65
N ALA A 444 31.61 15.67 1.81
CA ALA A 444 31.43 14.91 0.58
C ALA A 444 30.93 13.48 0.86
N ALA A 445 31.50 12.80 1.85
CA ALA A 445 31.08 11.46 2.25
C ALA A 445 29.62 11.44 2.74
N ALA A 446 29.19 12.42 3.54
CA ALA A 446 27.82 12.51 4.04
C ALA A 446 26.79 12.70 2.92
N VAL A 447 27.13 13.49 1.88
CA VAL A 447 26.23 13.76 0.75
C VAL A 447 26.25 12.64 -0.30
N LEU A 448 27.41 12.02 -0.53
CA LEU A 448 27.59 10.98 -1.56
C LEU A 448 27.19 9.58 -1.08
N ASP A 449 27.21 9.29 0.23
CA ASP A 449 26.89 7.96 0.76
C ASP A 449 25.53 7.39 0.29
N PRO A 450 24.41 8.16 0.33
CA PRO A 450 23.13 7.67 -0.19
C PRO A 450 23.16 7.36 -1.69
N TRP A 451 23.92 8.14 -2.47
CA TRP A 451 24.10 7.90 -3.90
C TRP A 451 24.87 6.62 -4.16
N VAL A 452 25.99 6.42 -3.47
CA VAL A 452 26.81 5.22 -3.61
C VAL A 452 25.97 3.99 -3.26
N ALA A 453 25.20 4.05 -2.16
CA ALA A 453 24.31 2.97 -1.76
C ALA A 453 23.24 2.70 -2.83
N TRP A 454 22.58 3.75 -3.35
CA TRP A 454 21.54 3.61 -4.37
C TRP A 454 22.09 3.05 -5.69
N ILE A 455 23.26 3.53 -6.14
CA ILE A 455 23.92 3.03 -7.35
C ILE A 455 24.30 1.57 -7.17
N ALA A 456 24.89 1.20 -6.04
CA ALA A 456 25.25 -0.19 -5.74
C ALA A 456 24.00 -1.09 -5.79
N ASP A 457 22.90 -0.67 -5.17
CA ASP A 457 21.64 -1.42 -5.21
C ASP A 457 21.05 -1.48 -6.62
N ALA A 458 21.12 -0.38 -7.40
CA ALA A 458 20.64 -0.31 -8.78
C ALA A 458 21.47 -1.19 -9.74
N VAL A 459 22.78 -1.32 -9.51
CA VAL A 459 23.64 -2.25 -10.25
C VAL A 459 23.29 -3.69 -9.88
N ALA A 460 23.13 -3.99 -8.59
CA ALA A 460 22.67 -5.32 -8.13
C ALA A 460 21.26 -5.68 -8.63
N ASP A 461 20.44 -4.67 -8.95
CA ASP A 461 19.10 -4.81 -9.53
C ASP A 461 19.12 -5.22 -11.02
N ARG A 462 20.25 -5.03 -11.72
CA ARG A 462 20.43 -5.43 -13.13
C ARG A 462 20.65 -6.93 -13.25
N VAL A 463 19.64 -7.72 -12.90
CA VAL A 463 19.65 -9.16 -13.16
C VAL A 463 19.50 -9.40 -14.66
N PRO A 464 20.41 -10.13 -15.33
CA PRO A 464 20.27 -10.51 -16.72
C PRO A 464 18.93 -11.23 -16.95
N ARG A 465 18.28 -10.91 -18.07
CA ARG A 465 16.97 -11.47 -18.40
C ARG A 465 17.09 -12.31 -19.67
N PRO A 466 16.40 -13.45 -19.74
CA PRO A 466 16.19 -14.15 -20.99
C PRO A 466 15.63 -13.18 -22.04
N ARG A 467 15.88 -13.47 -23.31
CA ARG A 467 15.26 -12.73 -24.40
C ARG A 467 13.75 -12.92 -24.32
N ALA A 468 13.00 -11.84 -24.50
CA ALA A 468 11.54 -11.92 -24.57
C ALA A 468 11.13 -12.63 -25.86
N THR A 469 10.15 -13.52 -25.76
CA THR A 469 9.54 -14.19 -26.93
C THR A 469 8.53 -13.28 -27.60
N ALA A 470 7.73 -12.56 -26.81
CA ALA A 470 6.79 -11.54 -27.28
C ALA A 470 7.05 -10.23 -26.53
N THR A 471 6.84 -9.08 -27.18
CA THR A 471 6.96 -7.77 -26.53
C THR A 471 5.99 -6.77 -27.14
N TYR A 472 5.23 -6.12 -26.26
CA TYR A 472 4.41 -4.96 -26.59
C TYR A 472 4.94 -3.70 -25.88
N ARG A 473 4.86 -2.57 -26.58
CA ARG A 473 5.11 -1.25 -25.99
C ARG A 473 3.98 -0.31 -26.39
N PRO A 474 3.33 0.37 -25.44
CA PRO A 474 2.33 1.38 -25.74
C PRO A 474 3.02 2.56 -26.43
N ARG A 475 2.88 2.65 -27.76
CA ARG A 475 3.52 3.69 -28.58
C ARG A 475 2.57 4.89 -28.74
N SER A 476 2.93 5.99 -28.06
CA SER A 476 2.43 7.39 -28.19
C SER A 476 1.04 7.72 -27.60
N ALA A 477 0.87 9.00 -27.20
CA ALA A 477 -0.18 9.64 -26.36
C ALA A 477 0.04 9.62 -24.83
N ALA A 478 0.72 8.62 -24.28
CA ALA A 478 1.13 8.61 -22.87
C ALA A 478 2.28 9.61 -22.59
N PRO A 479 2.45 10.11 -21.34
CA PRO A 479 3.55 10.98 -20.94
C PRO A 479 4.91 10.40 -21.36
N TRP A 480 5.87 11.27 -21.69
CA TRP A 480 7.18 10.86 -22.26
C TRP A 480 7.86 9.74 -21.47
N GLY A 481 7.90 9.84 -20.14
CA GLY A 481 8.50 8.82 -19.27
C GLY A 481 7.80 7.46 -19.35
N PHE A 482 6.49 7.44 -19.60
CA PHE A 482 5.70 6.24 -19.78
C PHE A 482 6.06 5.53 -21.09
N ARG A 483 6.05 6.26 -22.21
CA ARG A 483 6.32 5.74 -23.56
C ARG A 483 7.65 4.98 -23.68
N TRP A 484 8.69 5.42 -22.97
CA TRP A 484 10.02 4.82 -23.05
C TRP A 484 10.22 3.60 -22.15
N ARG A 485 9.42 3.48 -21.08
CA ARG A 485 9.67 2.51 -20.01
C ARG A 485 8.59 1.45 -19.93
N ALA A 486 7.36 1.81 -20.29
CA ALA A 486 6.24 0.91 -20.25
C ALA A 486 6.39 -0.19 -21.29
N ARG A 487 6.16 -1.43 -20.88
CA ARG A 487 6.20 -2.60 -21.76
C ARG A 487 5.46 -3.77 -21.13
N LEU A 488 4.91 -4.60 -22.00
CA LEU A 488 4.46 -5.94 -21.70
C LEU A 488 5.40 -6.91 -22.44
N ALA A 489 5.86 -7.98 -21.79
CA ALA A 489 6.77 -8.92 -22.42
C ALA A 489 6.57 -10.33 -21.86
N LEU A 490 6.62 -11.35 -22.72
CA LEU A 490 6.70 -12.75 -22.29
C LEU A 490 8.18 -13.13 -22.20
N VAL A 491 8.66 -13.43 -20.99
CA VAL A 491 10.08 -13.69 -20.69
C VAL A 491 10.20 -14.97 -19.88
N GLY A 492 10.78 -16.01 -20.49
CA GLY A 492 11.01 -17.29 -19.81
C GLY A 492 9.72 -17.95 -19.30
N GLY A 493 8.62 -17.82 -20.05
CA GLY A 493 7.31 -18.36 -19.69
C GLY A 493 6.48 -17.48 -18.76
N GLU A 494 6.99 -16.31 -18.33
CA GLU A 494 6.30 -15.39 -17.43
C GLU A 494 5.94 -14.07 -18.13
N VAL A 495 4.81 -13.46 -17.75
CA VAL A 495 4.42 -12.15 -18.25
C VAL A 495 5.01 -11.06 -17.36
N LEU A 496 5.90 -10.26 -17.93
CA LEU A 496 6.44 -9.03 -17.34
C LEU A 496 5.57 -7.84 -17.74
N VAL A 497 5.00 -7.18 -16.74
CA VAL A 497 4.37 -5.85 -16.90
C VAL A 497 5.29 -4.81 -16.30
N ARG A 498 5.62 -3.78 -17.07
CA ARG A 498 6.39 -2.64 -16.59
C ARG A 498 5.64 -1.35 -16.89
N GLY A 499 5.47 -0.50 -15.87
CA GLY A 499 4.83 0.81 -16.00
C GLY A 499 5.81 1.95 -16.28
N GLY A 500 5.29 3.16 -16.50
CA GLY A 500 6.09 4.38 -16.71
C GLY A 500 6.94 4.78 -15.49
N GLY A 501 6.43 4.52 -14.29
CA GLY A 501 7.17 4.63 -13.04
C GLY A 501 8.43 3.75 -13.00
N GLY A 502 8.47 2.71 -13.84
CA GLY A 502 9.48 1.67 -13.83
C GLY A 502 9.23 0.62 -12.75
N HIS A 503 8.01 0.54 -12.21
CA HIS A 503 7.55 -0.62 -11.44
C HIS A 503 7.43 -1.80 -12.38
N GLU A 504 7.86 -2.97 -11.92
CA GLU A 504 7.74 -4.24 -12.63
C GLU A 504 6.90 -5.21 -11.78
N ALA A 505 5.92 -5.86 -12.41
CA ALA A 505 5.24 -7.04 -11.90
C ALA A 505 5.54 -8.23 -12.80
N TRP A 506 5.58 -9.40 -12.19
CA TRP A 506 5.75 -10.68 -12.87
C TRP A 506 4.54 -11.53 -12.55
N ILE A 507 3.84 -11.96 -13.60
CA ILE A 507 2.65 -12.78 -13.49
C ILE A 507 2.96 -14.13 -14.16
N PRO A 508 2.47 -15.25 -13.60
CA PRO A 508 2.53 -16.53 -14.28
C PRO A 508 2.00 -16.42 -15.72
N GLY A 509 2.75 -16.95 -16.69
CA GLY A 509 2.33 -16.94 -18.09
C GLY A 509 1.48 -18.17 -18.46
N PRO A 510 1.20 -18.39 -19.75
CA PRO A 510 0.21 -19.36 -20.20
C PRO A 510 0.56 -20.83 -19.93
N GLY A 511 1.82 -21.13 -19.58
CA GLY A 511 2.25 -22.48 -19.21
C GLY A 511 1.89 -22.87 -17.77
N ASP A 512 1.51 -21.91 -16.93
CA ASP A 512 1.03 -22.19 -15.57
C ASP A 512 -0.45 -22.60 -15.64
N PRO A 513 -0.81 -23.81 -15.18
CA PRO A 513 -2.16 -24.35 -15.36
C PRO A 513 -3.21 -23.69 -14.45
N ASP A 514 -2.77 -23.04 -13.36
CA ASP A 514 -3.64 -22.59 -12.28
C ASP A 514 -3.81 -21.07 -12.30
N LEU A 515 -2.72 -20.30 -12.16
CA LEU A 515 -2.76 -18.83 -12.10
C LEU A 515 -2.23 -18.17 -13.38
N GLY A 516 -1.87 -18.99 -14.38
CA GLY A 516 -1.31 -18.55 -15.66
C GLY A 516 -2.25 -17.65 -16.45
N VAL A 517 -1.72 -16.52 -16.93
CA VAL A 517 -2.42 -15.67 -17.90
C VAL A 517 -2.57 -16.45 -19.19
N THR A 518 -3.81 -16.73 -19.59
CA THR A 518 -4.15 -17.41 -20.84
C THR A 518 -4.86 -16.51 -21.83
N ARG A 519 -5.37 -15.34 -21.37
CA ARG A 519 -6.16 -14.42 -22.20
C ARG A 519 -5.79 -12.96 -21.98
N ILE A 520 -5.96 -12.16 -23.03
CA ILE A 520 -6.06 -10.71 -22.97
C ILE A 520 -7.51 -10.33 -23.23
N VAL A 521 -8.15 -9.73 -22.23
CA VAL A 521 -9.56 -9.34 -22.28
C VAL A 521 -9.66 -7.82 -22.41
N ARG A 522 -10.36 -7.36 -23.43
CA ARG A 522 -10.75 -5.95 -23.56
C ARG A 522 -11.99 -5.72 -22.71
N LEU A 523 -11.87 -4.85 -21.72
CA LEU A 523 -12.96 -4.48 -20.83
C LEU A 523 -13.72 -3.28 -21.40
N LEU A 524 -15.00 -3.49 -21.65
CA LEU A 524 -15.91 -2.56 -22.31
C LEU A 524 -16.96 -2.04 -21.32
N ASP A 525 -17.29 -0.76 -21.42
CA ASP A 525 -18.43 -0.13 -20.77
C ASP A 525 -19.20 0.70 -21.80
N GLY A 526 -20.43 0.29 -22.10
CA GLY A 526 -21.23 0.84 -23.19
C GLY A 526 -20.54 0.69 -24.55
N GLY A 527 -19.79 -0.40 -24.76
CA GLY A 527 -19.01 -0.65 -25.97
C GLY A 527 -17.72 0.18 -26.10
N THR A 528 -17.39 1.02 -25.11
CA THR A 528 -16.13 1.78 -25.06
C THR A 528 -15.12 1.06 -24.19
N ALA A 529 -13.92 0.82 -24.72
CA ALA A 529 -12.88 0.15 -23.96
C ALA A 529 -12.25 1.08 -22.92
N TRP A 530 -12.34 0.69 -21.65
CA TRP A 530 -11.73 1.42 -20.53
C TRP A 530 -10.52 0.68 -19.96
N GLY A 531 -10.43 -0.65 -20.14
CA GLY A 531 -9.38 -1.48 -19.57
C GLY A 531 -8.92 -2.64 -20.45
N VAL A 532 -7.74 -3.16 -20.13
CA VAL A 532 -7.18 -4.39 -20.68
C VAL A 532 -6.81 -5.31 -19.54
N ALA A 533 -7.56 -6.40 -19.35
CA ALA A 533 -7.25 -7.40 -18.34
C ALA A 533 -6.33 -8.49 -18.91
N LEU A 534 -5.36 -8.89 -18.10
CA LEU A 534 -4.64 -10.15 -18.23
C LEU A 534 -5.39 -11.16 -17.38
N ALA A 535 -6.11 -12.09 -18.03
CA ALA A 535 -6.98 -13.04 -17.35
C ALA A 535 -6.42 -14.46 -17.41
N ASP A 536 -6.70 -15.23 -16.36
CA ASP A 536 -6.41 -16.66 -16.33
C ASP A 536 -7.47 -17.49 -17.05
N ARG A 537 -7.32 -18.82 -16.98
CA ARG A 537 -8.26 -19.76 -17.60
C ARG A 537 -9.66 -19.73 -16.97
N SER A 538 -9.74 -19.40 -15.68
CA SER A 538 -10.99 -19.30 -14.91
C SER A 538 -11.71 -17.97 -15.16
N GLY A 539 -11.06 -17.01 -15.83
CA GLY A 539 -11.61 -15.68 -16.11
C GLY A 539 -11.29 -14.64 -15.04
N HIS A 540 -10.47 -14.96 -14.03
CA HIS A 540 -10.06 -13.98 -13.03
C HIS A 540 -9.02 -13.02 -13.61
N TRP A 541 -9.21 -11.74 -13.34
CA TRP A 541 -8.30 -10.69 -13.80
C TRP A 541 -7.08 -10.65 -12.89
N ARG A 542 -5.93 -11.10 -13.41
CA ARG A 542 -4.67 -11.09 -12.68
C ARG A 542 -4.04 -9.71 -12.61
N LEU A 543 -4.33 -8.89 -13.63
CA LEU A 543 -3.90 -7.50 -13.74
C LEU A 543 -4.77 -6.77 -14.77
N VAL A 544 -5.18 -5.54 -14.49
CA VAL A 544 -5.91 -4.65 -15.41
C VAL A 544 -5.08 -3.40 -15.70
N LEU A 545 -4.99 -3.07 -16.98
CA LEU A 545 -4.27 -1.91 -17.50
C LEU A 545 -5.28 -0.90 -18.04
N ASP A 546 -5.10 0.37 -17.70
CA ASP A 546 -5.89 1.47 -18.27
C ASP A 546 -5.74 1.53 -19.79
N ALA A 547 -6.84 1.37 -20.53
CA ALA A 547 -6.84 1.35 -21.99
C ALA A 547 -6.41 2.69 -22.59
N ALA A 548 -6.73 3.82 -21.94
CA ALA A 548 -6.32 5.14 -22.41
C ALA A 548 -4.80 5.29 -22.44
N THR A 549 -4.11 4.66 -21.50
CA THR A 549 -2.64 4.68 -21.41
C THR A 549 -1.98 3.54 -22.20
N TRP A 550 -2.55 2.34 -22.15
CA TRP A 550 -1.94 1.13 -22.68
C TRP A 550 -2.38 0.74 -24.08
N ALA A 551 -3.51 1.24 -24.58
CA ALA A 551 -4.01 1.01 -25.93
C ALA A 551 -4.54 2.31 -26.61
N PRO A 552 -3.78 3.43 -26.59
CA PRO A 552 -4.28 4.75 -26.99
C PRO A 552 -4.66 4.89 -28.47
N ARG A 553 -4.27 3.93 -29.32
CA ARG A 553 -4.58 3.88 -30.76
C ARG A 553 -5.34 2.60 -31.14
N GLY A 554 -5.98 1.97 -30.17
CA GLY A 554 -6.60 0.67 -30.32
C GLY A 554 -5.67 -0.50 -29.99
N PHE A 555 -6.19 -1.71 -30.26
CA PHE A 555 -5.69 -2.96 -29.67
C PHE A 555 -4.75 -3.76 -30.57
N ALA A 556 -4.55 -3.39 -31.84
CA ALA A 556 -3.77 -4.15 -32.81
C ALA A 556 -2.37 -4.57 -32.32
N GLY A 557 -1.68 -3.71 -31.56
CA GLY A 557 -0.36 -4.05 -30.99
C GLY A 557 -0.45 -5.06 -29.83
N LEU A 558 -1.51 -5.00 -29.02
CA LEU A 558 -1.80 -5.98 -27.98
C LEU A 558 -2.26 -7.31 -28.60
N GLU A 559 -3.01 -7.27 -29.70
CA GLU A 559 -3.41 -8.46 -30.46
C GLU A 559 -2.20 -9.18 -31.07
N SER A 560 -1.24 -8.44 -31.63
CA SER A 560 0.03 -9.01 -32.08
C SER A 560 0.78 -9.66 -30.92
N PHE A 561 0.85 -8.99 -29.77
CA PHE A 561 1.48 -9.57 -28.59
C PHE A 561 0.74 -10.82 -28.10
N ALA A 562 -0.59 -10.84 -28.09
CA ALA A 562 -1.38 -12.00 -27.71
C ALA A 562 -1.05 -13.19 -28.63
N ARG A 563 -1.05 -12.96 -29.94
CA ARG A 563 -0.69 -13.98 -30.93
C ARG A 563 0.73 -14.52 -30.71
N ASP A 564 1.70 -13.64 -30.54
CA ASP A 564 3.11 -14.01 -30.33
C ASP A 564 3.33 -14.71 -28.97
N ALA A 565 2.51 -14.39 -27.97
CA ALA A 565 2.55 -14.96 -26.63
C ALA A 565 1.69 -16.24 -26.49
N GLY A 566 0.89 -16.59 -27.49
CA GLY A 566 -0.06 -17.71 -27.43
C GLY A 566 -1.24 -17.47 -26.48
N LEU A 567 -1.70 -16.22 -26.37
CA LEU A 567 -2.83 -15.81 -25.52
C LEU A 567 -4.09 -15.64 -26.37
N GLU A 568 -5.24 -16.04 -25.82
CA GLU A 568 -6.54 -15.78 -26.44
C GLU A 568 -6.92 -14.30 -26.29
N LEU A 569 -7.73 -13.81 -27.23
CA LEU A 569 -8.31 -12.48 -27.18
C LEU A 569 -9.79 -12.60 -26.89
N ALA A 570 -10.30 -11.79 -25.97
CA ALA A 570 -11.71 -11.76 -25.63
C ALA A 570 -12.19 -10.34 -25.35
N ASP A 571 -13.50 -10.15 -25.41
CA ASP A 571 -14.18 -8.95 -24.95
C ASP A 571 -15.04 -9.31 -23.74
N GLN A 572 -15.11 -8.40 -22.77
CA GLN A 572 -15.99 -8.54 -21.60
C GLN A 572 -16.60 -7.18 -21.29
N GLU A 573 -17.93 -7.14 -21.20
CA GLU A 573 -18.65 -5.97 -20.70
C GLU A 573 -18.56 -5.95 -19.17
N ALA A 574 -18.03 -4.86 -18.61
CA ALA A 574 -17.94 -4.65 -17.18
C ALA A 574 -17.77 -3.14 -16.89
N PRO A 575 -18.38 -2.59 -15.83
CA PRO A 575 -18.12 -1.22 -15.41
C PRO A 575 -16.65 -0.96 -15.06
N PRO A 576 -16.14 0.28 -15.23
CA PRO A 576 -14.78 0.64 -14.86
C PRO A 576 -14.48 0.44 -13.37
N LEU A 577 -13.29 -0.08 -13.08
CA LEU A 577 -12.84 -0.25 -11.70
C LEU A 577 -12.62 1.11 -11.01
N PRO A 578 -13.17 1.33 -9.80
CA PRO A 578 -13.14 2.63 -9.14
C PRO A 578 -11.72 3.12 -8.79
N ARG A 579 -10.77 2.20 -8.60
CA ARG A 579 -9.41 2.51 -8.13
C ARG A 579 -8.32 2.37 -9.19
N LEU A 580 -8.65 1.98 -10.42
CA LEU A 580 -7.65 1.76 -11.47
C LEU A 580 -6.81 3.02 -11.76
N GLY A 581 -7.40 4.21 -11.63
CA GLY A 581 -6.70 5.48 -11.82
C GLY A 581 -5.54 5.72 -10.84
N GLN A 582 -5.53 5.02 -9.70
CA GLN A 582 -4.51 5.18 -8.65
C GLN A 582 -3.36 4.17 -8.79
N ASP A 583 -3.45 3.21 -9.70
CA ASP A 583 -2.51 2.09 -9.82
C ASP A 583 -1.11 2.48 -10.31
N VAL A 584 -0.09 1.70 -9.96
CA VAL A 584 1.32 1.92 -10.35
C VAL A 584 1.58 1.79 -11.87
N PHE A 585 0.69 1.14 -12.61
CA PHE A 585 0.77 0.97 -14.06
C PHE A 585 -0.02 2.03 -14.84
N THR A 586 -0.76 2.90 -14.13
CA THR A 586 -1.50 4.03 -14.72
C THR A 586 -0.59 5.26 -14.83
N ALA A 587 -0.59 5.92 -15.99
CA ALA A 587 0.24 7.10 -16.21
C ALA A 587 -0.20 8.27 -15.31
N GLY A 588 0.76 8.93 -14.66
CA GLY A 588 0.49 10.10 -13.83
C GLY A 588 -0.12 9.80 -12.45
N SER A 589 -0.38 8.53 -12.11
CA SER A 589 -0.88 8.17 -10.79
C SER A 589 0.15 8.46 -9.69
N ARG A 590 -0.33 8.76 -8.48
CA ARG A 590 0.52 8.98 -7.29
C ARG A 590 1.38 7.75 -6.99
N ARG A 591 0.82 6.53 -7.10
CA ARG A 591 1.57 5.29 -6.84
C ARG A 591 2.63 5.02 -7.90
N SER A 592 2.41 5.36 -9.17
CA SER A 592 3.43 5.27 -10.22
C SER A 592 4.64 6.19 -9.96
N ALA A 593 4.41 7.32 -9.29
CA ALA A 593 5.47 8.23 -8.85
C ALA A 593 6.19 7.77 -7.57
N ASP A 594 5.63 6.81 -6.82
CA ASP A 594 6.17 6.34 -5.54
C ASP A 594 7.34 5.36 -5.72
N ARG A 595 8.52 5.91 -5.98
CA ARG A 595 9.76 5.15 -6.21
C ARG A 595 10.96 5.80 -5.53
N THR A 596 11.98 5.01 -5.22
CA THR A 596 13.25 5.53 -4.69
C THR A 596 14.17 6.02 -5.80
N THR A 597 14.34 7.33 -5.95
CA THR A 597 15.27 7.97 -6.90
C THR A 597 16.55 8.48 -6.24
N GLY A 598 17.20 7.66 -5.40
CA GLY A 598 18.41 8.08 -4.67
C GLY A 598 18.09 8.87 -3.40
N PRO A 599 18.92 9.86 -3.00
CA PRO A 599 18.71 10.62 -1.78
C PRO A 599 17.44 11.49 -1.83
N ARG A 600 16.95 11.89 -0.66
CA ARG A 600 15.80 12.78 -0.54
C ARG A 600 16.17 14.21 -0.96
N LEU A 601 15.48 14.71 -1.98
CA LEU A 601 15.66 16.05 -2.53
C LEU A 601 15.61 17.15 -1.45
N ARG A 602 14.64 17.06 -0.53
CA ARG A 602 14.46 18.05 0.54
C ARG A 602 15.67 18.15 1.47
N GLY A 603 16.19 17.00 1.90
CA GLY A 603 17.39 16.96 2.76
C GLY A 603 18.58 17.59 2.06
N SER A 604 18.79 17.29 0.77
CA SER A 604 19.87 17.89 -0.04
C SER A 604 19.72 19.41 -0.17
N MET A 605 18.51 19.90 -0.43
CA MET A 605 18.23 21.34 -0.51
C MET A 605 18.50 22.06 0.81
N LEU A 606 18.02 21.52 1.94
CA LEU A 606 18.23 22.12 3.26
C LEU A 606 19.70 22.16 3.66
N LEU A 607 20.45 21.09 3.41
CA LEU A 607 21.90 21.08 3.64
C LEU A 607 22.62 22.11 2.75
N GLY A 608 22.21 22.24 1.48
CA GLY A 608 22.73 23.27 0.59
C GLY A 608 22.42 24.69 1.06
N SER A 609 21.22 24.93 1.61
CA SER A 609 20.85 26.23 2.20
C SER A 609 21.67 26.54 3.46
N TRP A 610 21.93 25.55 4.30
CA TRP A 610 22.78 25.72 5.49
C TRP A 610 24.23 25.97 5.12
N ALA A 611 24.76 25.30 4.10
CA ALA A 611 26.11 25.54 3.60
C ALA A 611 26.25 26.95 2.97
N LEU A 612 25.19 27.50 2.39
CA LEU A 612 25.19 28.81 1.74
C LEU A 612 25.51 29.97 2.70
N VAL A 613 24.88 29.97 3.88
CA VAL A 613 25.03 31.05 4.88
C VAL A 613 26.50 31.35 5.20
N PRO A 614 27.32 30.36 5.59
CA PRO A 614 28.72 30.61 5.89
C PRO A 614 29.61 30.69 4.62
N CYS A 615 29.20 30.14 3.47
CA CYS A 615 29.89 30.39 2.20
C CYS A 615 29.85 31.88 1.81
N LEU A 616 28.74 32.58 2.07
CA LEU A 616 28.65 34.03 1.85
C LEU A 616 29.65 34.82 2.71
N VAL A 617 29.92 34.34 3.92
CA VAL A 617 30.94 34.95 4.81
C VAL A 617 32.35 34.78 4.22
N THR A 618 32.62 33.66 3.53
CA THR A 618 33.94 33.40 2.92
C THR A 618 34.27 34.25 1.69
N ILE A 619 33.31 35.01 1.15
CA ILE A 619 33.55 36.01 0.09
C ILE A 619 34.55 37.08 0.55
N TRP A 620 34.57 37.36 1.85
CA TRP A 620 35.46 38.34 2.48
C TRP A 620 36.79 37.70 2.95
N GLY A 621 37.00 36.43 2.65
CA GLY A 621 38.17 35.65 3.04
C GLY A 621 39.09 35.32 1.85
N PRO A 622 40.11 34.45 2.06
CA PRO A 622 41.04 34.06 1.01
C PRO A 622 40.35 33.33 -0.17
N ASP A 623 40.79 33.56 -1.41
CA ASP A 623 40.24 32.95 -2.65
C ASP A 623 40.09 31.43 -2.56
N ARG A 624 41.06 30.77 -1.92
CA ARG A 624 41.07 29.32 -1.75
C ARG A 624 39.94 28.83 -0.82
N SER A 625 39.63 29.57 0.23
CA SER A 625 38.50 29.27 1.12
C SER A 625 37.18 29.43 0.39
N PHE A 626 37.05 30.49 -0.42
CA PHE A 626 35.89 30.70 -1.28
C PHE A 626 35.71 29.54 -2.28
N LEU A 627 36.78 29.10 -2.96
CA LEU A 627 36.71 27.99 -3.92
C LEU A 627 36.29 26.66 -3.26
N LEU A 628 36.81 26.35 -2.06
CA LEU A 628 36.42 25.14 -1.32
C LEU A 628 34.96 25.21 -0.83
N CYS A 629 34.49 26.39 -0.44
CA CYS A 629 33.09 26.66 -0.12
C CYS A 629 32.16 26.46 -1.34
N VAL A 630 32.56 26.96 -2.51
CA VAL A 630 31.85 26.74 -3.78
C VAL A 630 31.78 25.24 -4.11
N LEU A 631 32.84 24.47 -3.84
CA LEU A 631 32.83 23.02 -4.04
C LEU A 631 31.82 22.31 -3.12
N VAL A 632 31.76 22.70 -1.84
CA VAL A 632 30.75 22.18 -0.89
C VAL A 632 29.32 22.51 -1.34
N LEU A 633 29.09 23.74 -1.84
CA LEU A 633 27.81 24.13 -2.44
C LEU A 633 27.50 23.32 -3.70
N GLY A 634 28.50 23.10 -4.57
CA GLY A 634 28.36 22.31 -5.78
C GLY A 634 27.96 20.86 -5.49
N VAL A 635 28.52 20.24 -4.45
CA VAL A 635 28.17 18.86 -4.06
C VAL A 635 26.75 18.79 -3.47
N THR A 636 26.36 19.76 -2.64
CA THR A 636 25.04 19.77 -1.99
C THR A 636 23.90 20.14 -2.96
N TRP A 637 24.02 21.27 -3.67
CA TRP A 637 23.02 21.73 -4.65
C TRP A 637 23.07 20.97 -5.96
N GLY A 638 24.25 20.54 -6.42
CA GLY A 638 24.38 19.75 -7.65
C GLY A 638 23.65 18.42 -7.55
N ALA A 639 23.70 17.74 -6.40
CA ALA A 639 22.92 16.54 -6.13
C ALA A 639 21.40 16.81 -6.24
N ALA A 640 20.92 17.92 -5.66
CA ALA A 640 19.51 18.31 -5.73
C ALA A 640 19.08 18.66 -7.17
N LEU A 641 19.94 19.35 -7.94
CA LEU A 641 19.69 19.69 -9.33
C LEU A 641 19.58 18.44 -10.21
N ILE A 642 20.51 17.48 -10.06
CA ILE A 642 20.48 16.20 -10.78
C ILE A 642 19.17 15.46 -10.47
N LEU A 643 18.77 15.39 -9.20
CA LEU A 643 17.51 14.75 -8.80
C LEU A 643 16.28 15.45 -9.39
N MET A 644 16.25 16.78 -9.38
CA MET A 644 15.16 17.55 -9.96
C MET A 644 15.05 17.28 -11.47
N LEU A 645 16.18 17.27 -12.19
CA LEU A 645 16.21 16.98 -13.62
C LEU A 645 15.80 15.54 -13.93
N VAL A 646 16.28 14.57 -13.15
CA VAL A 646 15.90 13.14 -13.30
C VAL A 646 14.42 12.94 -13.01
N ASN A 647 13.89 13.44 -11.89
CA ASN A 647 12.47 13.32 -11.57
C ASN A 647 11.60 14.01 -12.62
N ARG A 648 11.98 15.21 -13.08
CA ARG A 648 11.24 15.93 -14.13
C ARG A 648 11.25 15.18 -15.47
N ALA A 649 12.38 14.61 -15.86
CA ALA A 649 12.48 13.79 -17.07
C ALA A 649 11.65 12.50 -16.95
N LEU A 650 11.53 11.94 -15.74
CA LEU A 650 10.76 10.72 -15.48
C LEU A 650 9.25 10.97 -15.36
N ASP A 651 8.82 12.10 -14.79
CA ASP A 651 7.41 12.43 -14.54
C ASP A 651 6.74 13.13 -15.72
N GLY A 652 7.50 13.50 -16.75
CA GLY A 652 6.96 13.98 -18.02
C GLY A 652 6.21 15.31 -17.95
N ARG A 653 6.39 16.10 -16.88
CA ARG A 653 5.82 17.45 -16.80
C ARG A 653 6.54 18.36 -17.80
N ALA A 654 5.85 18.73 -18.88
CA ALA A 654 6.23 19.86 -19.71
C ALA A 654 6.38 21.12 -18.84
N PRO A 655 7.26 22.07 -19.18
CA PRO A 655 7.25 23.37 -18.51
C PRO A 655 5.85 23.97 -18.63
N ALA A 656 5.23 24.28 -17.49
CA ALA A 656 4.20 25.31 -17.46
C ALA A 656 4.85 26.55 -18.08
N ARG A 657 4.33 26.97 -19.23
CA ARG A 657 4.66 28.27 -19.81
C ARG A 657 3.99 29.35 -19.01
#